data_AF-A0A956DZU4-F1
#
_entry.id   AF-A0A956DZU4-F1
#
_cell.length_a   1.000
_cell.length_b   1.000
_cell.length_c   1.000
_cell.angle_alpha   90.00
_cell.angle_beta   90.00
_cell.angle_gamma   90.00
#
_symmetry.space_group_name_H-M   'P 1'
#
loop_
_entity.id
_entity.type
_entity.pdbx_description
1 polymer ?
#
loop_
_entity_poly.entity_id
_entity_poly.type
_entity_poly.pdbx_seq_one_letter_code
_entity_poly.pdbx_strand_id
1 'polypeptide(L)'
;MRKVFPWFLISTLASAGLIACGSDGSSEGGGGSGASGGASGNGGSGAGGSGGDGASGGSGASGGTSSGGSAQGGSAGTTGGSGGSAGNVTIGDCNDGIDNDGDGYTDWGSDLGCVNADDDETSGSRAEEDGFTTYDVGTDSQLIYVSSSGGDDANDGGSPDQAVKTLTKGASLVRDGENDFLLLKRGDTWRGENLGRFKSGKDAAHPLVIAGYGESTALPRIEVDRNFIDHNGKARSFVHLVGLEIVSYPKIPGDSAFDGASGGGLRYVGGGSGHLVEGCHFQYGELVFQSYDVEHYDGIEVRRNVIERSYHADTCGNNSAYRPSGMYSSHVDNLLIEDNLFDHNGWNEDEVSSACATIYNHDMYLNADHLVIRGNIVARASSMGIKMRADDTGGADDLVFENNLFVDGEIGIGIGGNSDLPDRFSNVSIKDNVFTQIGLSQPTNRPFAWLLDVADNATATIEGNYFLHQPWHNNGYGINIASGSASDITINDNVFYDLKGNGIILKPKSGWSNVAITKNRIIDPSNGSCLIKHEGSFAAVSYADNEYSSGSGQRFCVDGSDRDLAAWKSASGESTAKAWSGSFSDPDRKVGDYSGTIGLPATIEGFLAAALKQTRLNWRSDLQARAVNDYIRAGFN
;
A
#
# COMPACT_ATOMS: atom_id res chain seq x y z
N MET A 1 -26.01 -2.87 46.48
CA MET A 1 -25.62 -1.55 45.95
C MET A 1 -24.14 -1.57 45.64
N ARG A 2 -23.79 -1.73 44.36
CA ARG A 2 -22.43 -1.76 43.80
C ARG A 2 -22.20 -0.42 43.07
N LYS A 3 -21.03 0.19 43.25
CA LYS A 3 -20.42 1.21 42.37
C LYS A 3 -18.99 0.67 42.17
N VAL A 4 -18.60 0.04 41.06
CA VAL A 4 -18.41 0.51 39.67
C VAL A 4 -17.45 1.69 39.58
N PHE A 5 -16.19 1.38 39.31
CA PHE A 5 -15.19 2.20 38.61
C PHE A 5 -14.51 1.27 37.58
N PRO A 6 -14.27 1.72 36.34
CA PRO A 6 -13.84 0.85 35.25
C PRO A 6 -12.32 0.64 35.24
N TRP A 7 -11.93 -0.56 34.82
CA TRP A 7 -10.58 -1.00 34.56
C TRP A 7 -10.05 -0.41 33.24
N PHE A 8 -8.87 0.19 33.28
CA PHE A 8 -7.97 0.41 32.15
C PHE A 8 -6.63 -0.20 32.55
N LEU A 9 -6.28 -1.36 31.98
CA LEU A 9 -4.92 -1.93 31.98
C LEU A 9 -4.95 -3.27 31.24
N ILE A 10 -4.39 -3.32 30.03
CA ILE A 10 -3.37 -4.31 29.64
C ILE A 10 -2.45 -3.61 28.62
N SER A 11 -1.38 -3.00 29.11
CA SER A 11 -0.14 -2.81 28.38
C SER A 11 0.99 -3.07 29.38
N THR A 12 1.77 -4.13 29.15
CA THR A 12 3.17 -4.35 29.54
C THR A 12 3.44 -5.84 29.52
N LEU A 13 4.19 -6.29 28.50
CA LEU A 13 5.32 -7.22 28.61
C LEU A 13 5.82 -7.55 27.19
N ALA A 14 6.72 -6.69 26.69
CA ALA A 14 7.73 -7.06 25.71
C ALA A 14 8.87 -6.05 25.86
N SER A 15 9.61 -6.18 26.96
CA SER A 15 10.90 -5.55 27.15
C SER A 15 11.93 -6.36 26.34
N ALA A 16 11.96 -6.19 25.03
CA ALA A 16 13.07 -6.65 24.20
C ALA A 16 13.86 -5.41 23.77
N GLY A 17 15.15 -5.40 24.09
CA GLY A 17 16.04 -4.28 23.88
C GLY A 17 16.13 -3.88 22.41
N LEU A 18 16.19 -2.56 22.19
CA LEU A 18 16.59 -1.97 20.92
C LEU A 18 17.95 -2.53 20.49
N ILE A 19 18.00 -3.14 19.31
CA ILE A 19 19.16 -3.03 18.43
C ILE A 19 18.71 -2.22 17.23
N ALA A 20 19.20 -0.98 17.18
CA ALA A 20 19.15 -0.14 16.01
C ALA A 20 19.98 -0.79 14.90
N CYS A 21 19.45 -0.83 13.67
CA CYS A 21 20.29 -1.01 12.49
C CYS A 21 21.39 0.06 12.47
N GLY A 22 22.65 -0.37 12.62
CA GLY A 22 23.85 0.30 12.12
C GLY A 22 24.31 1.58 12.82
N SER A 23 25.31 1.46 13.70
CA SER A 23 26.31 2.51 13.90
C SER A 23 27.71 1.87 13.97
N ASP A 24 28.42 1.87 12.84
CA ASP A 24 29.84 1.55 12.78
C ASP A 24 30.63 2.75 13.33
N GLY A 25 31.14 2.61 14.56
CA GLY A 25 31.99 3.60 15.23
C GLY A 25 33.43 3.11 15.27
N SER A 26 34.27 3.66 14.40
CA SER A 26 35.73 3.54 14.43
C SER A 26 36.31 4.13 15.71
N SER A 27 37.17 3.36 16.36
CA SER A 27 37.99 3.78 17.49
C SER A 27 39.09 4.77 17.07
N GLU A 28 39.20 5.91 17.75
CA GLU A 28 40.48 6.53 18.09
C GLU A 28 40.28 7.49 19.27
N GLY A 29 41.13 7.35 20.30
CA GLY A 29 41.00 8.04 21.58
C GLY A 29 41.61 9.44 21.60
N GLY A 30 41.28 10.21 22.65
CA GLY A 30 42.00 11.44 22.97
C GLY A 30 41.23 12.33 23.94
N GLY A 31 41.64 12.34 25.21
CA GLY A 31 40.97 13.04 26.30
C GLY A 31 40.93 14.56 26.19
N GLY A 32 40.13 15.19 27.06
CA GLY A 32 40.22 16.64 27.29
C GLY A 32 38.99 17.26 27.94
N SER A 33 39.00 17.32 29.27
CA SER A 33 38.17 18.14 30.15
C SER A 33 37.90 19.58 29.70
N GLY A 34 36.75 20.14 30.07
CA GLY A 34 36.58 21.60 30.13
C GLY A 34 35.14 22.06 30.41
N ALA A 35 34.91 22.55 31.61
CA ALA A 35 33.62 23.02 32.10
C ALA A 35 33.28 24.46 31.68
N SER A 36 31.99 24.79 31.89
CA SER A 36 31.43 26.06 32.35
C SER A 36 31.08 27.17 31.35
N GLY A 37 29.82 27.62 31.48
CA GLY A 37 29.54 29.02 31.81
C GLY A 37 28.83 29.85 30.74
N GLY A 38 27.74 30.51 31.14
CA GLY A 38 27.45 31.86 30.65
C GLY A 38 26.06 32.09 30.10
N ALA A 39 25.24 32.79 30.88
CA ALA A 39 23.91 33.23 30.57
C ALA A 39 23.87 34.58 29.82
N SER A 40 22.64 34.91 29.38
CA SER A 40 21.97 36.22 29.31
C SER A 40 22.36 37.24 28.23
N GLY A 41 21.32 37.87 27.66
CA GLY A 41 21.44 39.01 26.75
C GLY A 41 20.09 39.42 26.16
N ASN A 42 19.50 40.46 26.75
CA ASN A 42 18.13 40.97 26.62
C ASN A 42 17.98 42.09 25.55
N GLY A 43 16.73 42.37 25.16
CA GLY A 43 16.27 43.66 24.60
C GLY A 43 16.18 43.74 23.06
N GLY A 44 15.15 44.30 22.45
CA GLY A 44 13.98 45.01 22.94
C GLY A 44 13.35 45.86 21.83
N SER A 45 12.00 45.91 21.83
CA SER A 45 11.09 47.01 21.44
C SER A 45 11.12 47.66 20.03
N GLY A 46 9.91 47.89 19.48
CA GLY A 46 9.63 49.01 18.57
C GLY A 46 8.33 48.86 17.78
N ALA A 47 7.33 49.70 18.06
CA ALA A 47 5.95 49.64 17.59
C ALA A 47 5.60 50.68 16.49
N GLY A 48 4.38 50.58 15.93
CA GLY A 48 3.65 51.62 15.17
C GLY A 48 3.23 51.15 13.77
N GLY A 49 1.96 50.88 13.45
CA GLY A 49 0.84 51.82 13.23
C GLY A 49 0.78 52.19 11.73
N SER A 50 -0.33 52.32 10.99
CA SER A 50 -1.79 52.33 11.19
C SER A 50 -2.46 52.66 9.83
N GLY A 51 -3.69 52.19 9.59
CA GLY A 51 -4.69 52.76 8.65
C GLY A 51 -4.57 52.32 7.17
N GLY A 52 -5.64 52.10 6.39
CA GLY A 52 -7.07 52.28 6.56
C GLY A 52 -7.77 52.29 5.18
N ASP A 53 -9.00 51.78 5.15
CA ASP A 53 -10.15 52.08 4.27
C ASP A 53 -10.18 51.68 2.77
N GLY A 54 -11.35 51.15 2.36
CA GLY A 54 -11.89 51.32 1.01
C GLY A 54 -12.82 50.22 0.50
N ALA A 55 -14.14 50.45 0.58
CA ALA A 55 -15.23 49.53 0.21
C ALA A 55 -15.78 49.71 -1.23
N SER A 56 -16.82 48.92 -1.56
CA SER A 56 -17.74 48.92 -2.72
C SER A 56 -17.34 48.03 -3.91
N GLY A 57 -18.19 47.22 -4.54
CA GLY A 57 -19.65 47.09 -4.56
C GLY A 57 -20.10 47.05 -6.03
N GLY A 58 -20.85 46.03 -6.47
CA GLY A 58 -21.40 46.01 -7.84
C GLY A 58 -21.98 44.66 -8.29
N SER A 59 -23.30 44.57 -8.24
CA SER A 59 -24.16 43.51 -8.77
C SER A 59 -24.44 43.67 -10.26
N GLY A 60 -24.84 42.58 -10.93
CA GLY A 60 -25.40 42.62 -12.29
C GLY A 60 -25.91 41.26 -12.76
N ALA A 61 -27.23 41.05 -12.72
CA ALA A 61 -27.94 39.89 -13.25
C ALA A 61 -28.75 40.27 -14.51
N SER A 62 -28.79 39.37 -15.48
CA SER A 62 -29.85 39.20 -16.51
C SER A 62 -29.42 38.01 -17.38
N GLY A 63 -30.20 36.96 -17.68
CA GLY A 63 -31.64 36.87 -17.85
C GLY A 63 -31.97 36.88 -19.34
N GLY A 64 -32.17 35.71 -19.96
CA GLY A 64 -32.56 35.59 -21.37
C GLY A 64 -32.91 34.16 -21.76
N THR A 65 -34.20 33.83 -21.73
CA THR A 65 -34.83 32.59 -22.22
C THR A 65 -35.50 32.81 -23.59
N SER A 66 -35.94 31.69 -24.19
CA SER A 66 -36.75 31.50 -25.42
C SER A 66 -35.90 31.22 -26.67
N SER A 67 -36.25 30.28 -27.56
CA SER A 67 -37.56 29.71 -27.90
C SER A 67 -37.40 28.38 -28.64
N GLY A 68 -38.38 27.49 -28.46
CA GLY A 68 -38.57 26.29 -29.28
C GLY A 68 -39.23 26.62 -30.62
N GLY A 69 -38.97 25.76 -31.61
CA GLY A 69 -39.65 25.74 -32.90
C GLY A 69 -39.88 24.30 -33.34
N SER A 70 -41.15 23.94 -33.49
CA SER A 70 -41.63 22.68 -34.04
C SER A 70 -42.38 23.00 -35.34
N ALA A 71 -42.13 22.26 -36.43
CA ALA A 71 -43.12 21.93 -37.47
C ALA A 71 -42.56 21.07 -38.63
N GLN A 72 -43.12 19.86 -38.75
CA GLN A 72 -43.70 19.23 -39.95
C GLN A 72 -42.96 19.17 -41.30
N GLY A 73 -42.71 17.93 -41.76
CA GLY A 73 -43.51 17.30 -42.81
C GLY A 73 -43.19 17.62 -44.28
N GLY A 74 -42.51 16.69 -44.96
CA GLY A 74 -42.42 16.63 -46.42
C GLY A 74 -41.88 15.28 -46.90
N SER A 75 -42.69 14.54 -47.67
CA SER A 75 -42.41 13.20 -48.17
C SER A 75 -41.93 13.20 -49.63
N ALA A 76 -41.16 12.16 -49.96
CA ALA A 76 -40.88 11.54 -51.25
C ALA A 76 -39.79 12.14 -52.17
N GLY A 77 -38.67 11.41 -52.22
CA GLY A 77 -37.65 11.46 -53.28
C GLY A 77 -36.71 10.26 -53.16
N THR A 78 -37.04 9.16 -53.82
CA THR A 78 -36.27 7.91 -53.86
C THR A 78 -35.07 8.02 -54.79
N THR A 79 -33.85 7.79 -54.26
CA THR A 79 -32.72 7.23 -55.04
C THR A 79 -31.83 6.42 -54.10
N GLY A 80 -31.55 5.18 -54.49
CA GLY A 80 -30.94 4.14 -53.66
C GLY A 80 -29.50 4.40 -53.23
N GLY A 81 -29.19 3.88 -52.05
CA GLY A 81 -27.86 3.79 -51.47
C GLY A 81 -27.87 2.70 -50.41
N SER A 82 -26.88 1.81 -50.50
CA SER A 82 -26.65 0.59 -49.73
C SER A 82 -27.14 0.62 -48.27
N GLY A 83 -27.88 -0.42 -47.88
CA GLY A 83 -28.26 -0.66 -46.49
C GLY A 83 -27.04 -0.82 -45.61
N GLY A 84 -26.77 0.19 -44.79
CA GLY A 84 -26.06 -0.01 -43.53
C GLY A 84 -27.05 -0.67 -42.58
N SER A 85 -26.77 -1.91 -42.18
CA SER A 85 -27.36 -2.46 -40.96
C SER A 85 -27.06 -1.44 -39.86
N ALA A 86 -28.09 -0.87 -39.25
CA ALA A 86 -27.94 -0.43 -37.87
C ALA A 86 -27.44 -1.68 -37.15
N GLY A 87 -26.20 -1.65 -36.67
CA GLY A 87 -25.76 -2.64 -35.71
C GLY A 87 -26.77 -2.56 -34.58
N ASN A 88 -27.44 -3.67 -34.26
CA ASN A 88 -27.93 -3.83 -32.91
C ASN A 88 -26.72 -3.54 -32.03
N VAL A 89 -26.75 -2.43 -31.31
CA VAL A 89 -25.93 -2.31 -30.12
C VAL A 89 -26.49 -3.41 -29.25
N THR A 90 -25.77 -4.54 -29.16
CA THR A 90 -26.02 -5.49 -28.09
C THR A 90 -25.70 -4.71 -26.84
N ILE A 91 -26.74 -4.28 -26.14
CA ILE A 91 -26.59 -3.73 -24.80
C ILE A 91 -26.26 -4.95 -23.95
N GLY A 92 -25.16 -4.91 -23.20
CA GLY A 92 -24.78 -6.00 -22.29
C GLY A 92 -25.83 -6.18 -21.21
N ASP A 93 -25.91 -7.39 -20.66
CA ASP A 93 -26.93 -7.77 -19.69
C ASP A 93 -26.86 -6.84 -18.45
N CYS A 94 -25.66 -6.45 -18.04
CA CYS A 94 -25.43 -5.43 -17.00
C CYS A 94 -25.73 -3.97 -17.40
N ASN A 95 -26.49 -3.69 -18.46
CA ASN A 95 -26.85 -2.32 -18.89
C ASN A 95 -28.13 -2.25 -19.72
N ASP A 96 -28.92 -3.32 -19.80
CA ASP A 96 -30.11 -3.40 -20.65
C ASP A 96 -31.43 -3.09 -19.92
N GLY A 97 -31.37 -2.89 -18.60
CA GLY A 97 -32.52 -2.59 -17.75
C GLY A 97 -33.37 -3.81 -17.41
N ILE A 98 -32.84 -5.03 -17.59
CA ILE A 98 -33.47 -6.30 -17.27
C ILE A 98 -32.64 -7.00 -16.18
N ASP A 99 -33.33 -7.74 -15.31
CA ASP A 99 -32.74 -8.68 -14.35
C ASP A 99 -32.56 -10.03 -15.07
N ASN A 100 -31.39 -10.24 -15.67
CA ASN A 100 -31.03 -11.33 -16.56
C ASN A 100 -30.72 -12.63 -15.81
N ASP A 101 -30.22 -12.53 -14.57
CA ASP A 101 -29.92 -13.69 -13.72
C ASP A 101 -31.08 -14.05 -12.76
N GLY A 102 -32.03 -13.12 -12.57
CA GLY A 102 -33.24 -13.30 -11.79
C GLY A 102 -33.03 -13.16 -10.29
N ASP A 103 -31.94 -12.52 -9.86
CA ASP A 103 -31.61 -12.33 -8.44
C ASP A 103 -32.32 -11.12 -7.80
N GLY A 104 -33.00 -10.32 -8.63
CA GLY A 104 -33.78 -9.15 -8.24
C GLY A 104 -33.05 -7.82 -8.40
N TYR A 105 -31.82 -7.82 -8.91
CA TYR A 105 -31.07 -6.63 -9.30
C TYR A 105 -31.05 -6.44 -10.82
N THR A 106 -30.60 -5.26 -11.24
CA THR A 106 -30.61 -4.88 -12.65
C THR A 106 -29.47 -3.92 -12.86
N ASP A 107 -28.63 -4.26 -13.82
CA ASP A 107 -27.53 -3.49 -14.36
C ASP A 107 -26.37 -3.16 -13.39
N TRP A 108 -25.25 -2.82 -14.04
CA TRP A 108 -24.03 -2.35 -13.44
C TRP A 108 -24.27 -1.19 -12.46
N GLY A 109 -23.74 -1.39 -11.25
CA GLY A 109 -23.88 -0.46 -10.15
C GLY A 109 -25.00 -0.87 -9.21
N SER A 110 -26.12 -1.39 -9.67
CA SER A 110 -27.14 -1.87 -8.72
C SER A 110 -26.93 -3.34 -8.38
N ASP A 111 -26.39 -4.11 -9.32
CA ASP A 111 -26.05 -5.51 -9.16
C ASP A 111 -24.58 -5.73 -8.72
N LEU A 112 -24.37 -6.70 -7.81
CA LEU A 112 -23.07 -7.18 -7.33
C LEU A 112 -22.51 -8.35 -8.16
N GLY A 113 -23.33 -8.95 -9.02
CA GLY A 113 -22.95 -9.85 -10.10
C GLY A 113 -22.16 -9.14 -11.20
N CYS A 114 -22.45 -7.87 -11.47
CA CYS A 114 -21.78 -7.09 -12.51
C CYS A 114 -20.41 -6.50 -12.10
N VAL A 115 -19.46 -6.44 -13.05
CA VAL A 115 -18.23 -5.61 -12.96
C VAL A 115 -18.17 -4.43 -13.93
N ASN A 116 -18.96 -4.45 -15.01
CA ASN A 116 -19.06 -3.36 -15.96
C ASN A 116 -20.36 -3.48 -16.78
N ALA A 117 -20.61 -2.53 -17.69
CA ALA A 117 -21.84 -2.45 -18.47
C ALA A 117 -21.96 -3.50 -19.61
N ASP A 118 -20.89 -4.22 -19.92
CA ASP A 118 -20.82 -5.19 -21.02
C ASP A 118 -20.81 -6.65 -20.51
N ASP A 119 -20.96 -6.85 -19.20
CA ASP A 119 -20.87 -8.11 -18.48
C ASP A 119 -22.18 -8.93 -18.53
N ASP A 120 -22.11 -10.23 -18.20
CA ASP A 120 -23.28 -11.06 -17.96
C ASP A 120 -23.62 -11.00 -16.47
N GLU A 121 -24.86 -10.73 -16.07
CA GLU A 121 -25.22 -10.43 -14.67
C GLU A 121 -24.95 -11.60 -13.68
N THR A 122 -24.32 -12.69 -14.11
CA THR A 122 -23.99 -13.84 -13.25
C THR A 122 -22.57 -13.75 -12.73
N SER A 123 -22.36 -14.04 -11.44
CA SER A 123 -21.01 -14.02 -10.88
C SER A 123 -20.11 -15.10 -11.51
N GLY A 124 -19.00 -14.63 -12.07
CA GLY A 124 -17.95 -15.44 -12.68
C GLY A 124 -16.73 -15.66 -11.78
N SER A 125 -15.73 -16.31 -12.35
CA SER A 125 -14.41 -16.29 -11.75
C SER A 125 -13.82 -14.88 -11.84
N ARG A 126 -12.93 -14.52 -10.91
CA ARG A 126 -12.19 -13.25 -10.97
C ARG A 126 -11.52 -12.98 -12.32
N ALA A 127 -11.16 -14.01 -13.09
CA ALA A 127 -10.55 -13.81 -14.40
C ALA A 127 -11.55 -13.38 -15.48
N GLU A 128 -12.81 -13.81 -15.36
CA GLU A 128 -13.94 -13.36 -16.18
C GLU A 128 -14.36 -11.94 -15.77
N GLU A 129 -14.18 -11.62 -14.49
CA GLU A 129 -14.69 -10.42 -13.80
C GLU A 129 -13.68 -9.27 -13.68
N ASP A 130 -12.81 -9.09 -14.67
CA ASP A 130 -11.76 -8.04 -14.67
C ASP A 130 -10.88 -8.02 -13.40
N GLY A 131 -10.75 -9.16 -12.73
CA GLY A 131 -10.00 -9.37 -11.49
C GLY A 131 -10.84 -9.27 -10.20
N PHE A 132 -12.02 -8.66 -10.27
CA PHE A 132 -12.89 -8.36 -9.12
C PHE A 132 -13.67 -9.58 -8.64
N THR A 133 -14.09 -9.55 -7.38
CA THR A 133 -15.00 -10.53 -6.80
C THR A 133 -16.44 -10.06 -7.02
N THR A 134 -17.27 -10.90 -7.63
CA THR A 134 -18.72 -10.70 -7.82
C THR A 134 -19.49 -11.70 -6.97
N TYR A 135 -20.80 -11.48 -6.83
CA TYR A 135 -21.63 -12.26 -5.92
C TYR A 135 -22.99 -12.54 -6.52
N ASP A 136 -23.38 -13.81 -6.57
CA ASP A 136 -24.77 -14.19 -6.73
C ASP A 136 -25.51 -14.09 -5.39
N VAL A 137 -26.74 -13.58 -5.42
CA VAL A 137 -27.61 -13.62 -4.25
C VAL A 137 -28.26 -15.00 -4.13
N GLY A 138 -27.95 -15.70 -3.04
CA GLY A 138 -28.57 -16.98 -2.71
C GLY A 138 -30.07 -16.83 -2.41
N THR A 139 -30.87 -17.86 -2.72
CA THR A 139 -32.32 -17.85 -2.45
C THR A 139 -32.70 -17.69 -0.98
N ASP A 140 -31.77 -18.03 -0.07
CA ASP A 140 -31.95 -17.90 1.39
C ASP A 140 -31.30 -16.63 1.96
N SER A 141 -30.64 -15.80 1.13
CA SER A 141 -29.95 -14.58 1.55
C SER A 141 -30.91 -13.46 1.95
N GLN A 142 -30.51 -12.62 2.90
CA GLN A 142 -31.20 -11.36 3.19
C GLN A 142 -30.40 -10.17 2.69
N LEU A 143 -31.11 -9.28 1.99
CA LEU A 143 -30.57 -8.04 1.44
C LEU A 143 -31.10 -6.90 2.30
N ILE A 144 -30.20 -6.27 3.04
CA ILE A 144 -30.53 -5.21 3.99
C ILE A 144 -30.00 -3.88 3.48
N TYR A 145 -30.91 -3.02 3.05
CA TYR A 145 -30.59 -1.71 2.48
C TYR A 145 -30.53 -0.64 3.56
N VAL A 146 -29.47 0.16 3.54
CA VAL A 146 -29.23 1.27 4.47
C VAL A 146 -29.01 2.57 3.68
N SER A 147 -29.70 3.64 4.06
CA SER A 147 -29.52 4.98 3.49
C SER A 147 -29.61 6.04 4.58
N SER A 148 -28.54 6.78 4.83
CA SER A 148 -28.56 7.88 5.80
C SER A 148 -29.39 9.07 5.33
N SER A 149 -29.53 9.25 4.01
CA SER A 149 -30.26 10.37 3.39
C SER A 149 -31.75 10.09 3.20
N GLY A 150 -32.11 8.85 2.84
CA GLY A 150 -33.48 8.45 2.49
C GLY A 150 -34.12 7.40 3.39
N GLY A 151 -33.36 6.73 4.26
CA GLY A 151 -33.86 5.65 5.10
C GLY A 151 -34.57 6.10 6.38
N ASP A 152 -35.33 5.17 6.97
CA ASP A 152 -35.99 5.29 8.29
C ASP A 152 -35.80 3.98 9.06
N ASP A 153 -35.35 4.05 10.32
CA ASP A 153 -35.15 2.85 11.16
C ASP A 153 -36.46 2.15 11.58
N ALA A 154 -37.61 2.75 11.26
CA ALA A 154 -38.92 2.10 11.32
C ALA A 154 -39.16 1.13 10.15
N ASN A 155 -38.41 1.24 9.04
CA ASN A 155 -38.53 0.36 7.89
C ASN A 155 -37.96 -1.04 8.18
N ASP A 156 -38.31 -1.99 7.33
CA ASP A 156 -37.82 -3.37 7.42
C ASP A 156 -36.44 -3.57 6.78
N GLY A 157 -35.98 -2.64 5.94
CA GLY A 157 -34.69 -2.72 5.26
C GLY A 157 -34.68 -3.65 4.05
N GLY A 158 -35.81 -4.22 3.64
CA GLY A 158 -35.87 -5.29 2.62
C GLY A 158 -35.90 -4.81 1.16
N SER A 159 -35.90 -3.50 0.92
CA SER A 159 -35.80 -2.91 -0.42
C SER A 159 -35.17 -1.52 -0.36
N PRO A 160 -34.67 -0.97 -1.49
CA PRO A 160 -34.16 0.41 -1.53
C PRO A 160 -35.16 1.46 -1.02
N ASP A 161 -36.44 1.31 -1.37
CA ASP A 161 -37.52 2.22 -0.95
C ASP A 161 -37.93 2.05 0.53
N GLN A 162 -37.55 0.93 1.15
CA GLN A 162 -37.72 0.65 2.57
C GLN A 162 -36.37 0.53 3.29
N ALA A 163 -35.34 1.25 2.82
CA ALA A 163 -34.04 1.24 3.47
C ALA A 163 -34.13 1.73 4.92
N VAL A 164 -33.38 1.11 5.82
CA VAL A 164 -33.18 1.61 7.18
C VAL A 164 -32.18 2.76 7.19
N LYS A 165 -32.15 3.56 8.25
CA LYS A 165 -31.34 4.78 8.27
C LYS A 165 -29.92 4.54 8.78
N THR A 166 -29.81 3.83 9.90
CA THR A 166 -28.54 3.70 10.62
C THR A 166 -27.83 2.38 10.32
N LEU A 167 -26.50 2.40 10.37
CA LEU A 167 -25.67 1.20 10.27
C LEU A 167 -26.01 0.22 11.39
N THR A 168 -26.28 0.72 12.60
CA THR A 168 -26.68 -0.11 13.74
C THR A 168 -27.97 -0.88 13.45
N LYS A 169 -28.97 -0.21 12.86
CA LYS A 169 -30.22 -0.87 12.48
C LYS A 169 -30.00 -1.89 11.38
N GLY A 170 -29.27 -1.55 10.31
CA GLY A 170 -28.95 -2.49 9.23
C GLY A 170 -28.20 -3.72 9.73
N ALA A 171 -27.15 -3.51 10.54
CA ALA A 171 -26.38 -4.58 11.17
C ALA A 171 -27.23 -5.50 12.06
N SER A 172 -28.32 -4.99 12.64
CA SER A 172 -29.22 -5.81 13.47
C SER A 172 -30.08 -6.78 12.65
N LEU A 173 -30.31 -6.49 11.37
CA LEU A 173 -31.20 -7.24 10.50
C LEU A 173 -30.49 -8.39 9.77
N VAL A 174 -29.22 -8.22 9.37
CA VAL A 174 -28.42 -9.33 8.83
C VAL A 174 -28.22 -10.44 9.89
N ARG A 175 -28.04 -11.69 9.50
CA ARG A 175 -27.89 -12.84 10.41
C ARG A 175 -26.43 -13.25 10.56
N ASP A 176 -26.10 -13.78 11.74
CA ASP A 176 -24.75 -14.28 12.02
C ASP A 176 -24.61 -15.71 11.51
N GLY A 177 -23.59 -15.98 10.69
CA GLY A 177 -23.35 -17.28 10.07
C GLY A 177 -24.16 -17.56 8.81
N GLU A 178 -24.70 -16.53 8.15
CA GLU A 178 -25.51 -16.64 6.92
C GLU A 178 -24.92 -15.78 5.79
N ASN A 179 -25.30 -16.05 4.54
CA ASN A 179 -24.89 -15.30 3.35
C ASN A 179 -25.77 -14.07 3.14
N ASP A 180 -25.73 -13.16 4.11
CA ASP A 180 -26.51 -11.92 4.08
C ASP A 180 -25.70 -10.75 3.55
N PHE A 181 -26.42 -9.77 2.99
CA PHE A 181 -25.87 -8.60 2.35
C PHE A 181 -26.31 -7.34 3.12
N LEU A 182 -25.34 -6.55 3.58
CA LEU A 182 -25.57 -5.22 4.14
C LEU A 182 -25.19 -4.19 3.07
N LEU A 183 -26.19 -3.61 2.43
CA LEU A 183 -26.03 -2.73 1.28
C LEU A 183 -26.18 -1.27 1.70
N LEU A 184 -25.13 -0.47 1.47
CA LEU A 184 -25.06 0.94 1.84
C LEU A 184 -25.28 1.81 0.60
N LYS A 185 -26.18 2.78 0.67
CA LYS A 185 -26.47 3.62 -0.50
C LYS A 185 -25.24 4.43 -0.91
N ARG A 186 -24.85 4.35 -2.18
CA ARG A 186 -23.76 5.16 -2.72
C ARG A 186 -24.12 6.64 -2.71
N GLY A 187 -23.12 7.47 -2.39
CA GLY A 187 -23.28 8.91 -2.15
C GLY A 187 -23.81 9.30 -0.76
N ASP A 188 -24.24 8.34 0.06
CA ASP A 188 -24.60 8.61 1.46
C ASP A 188 -23.37 8.62 2.37
N THR A 189 -23.46 9.41 3.45
CA THR A 189 -22.45 9.48 4.51
C THR A 189 -23.05 9.09 5.85
N TRP A 190 -22.37 8.22 6.60
CA TRP A 190 -22.67 7.90 8.00
C TRP A 190 -21.53 8.40 8.89
N ARG A 191 -21.83 9.36 9.77
CA ARG A 191 -20.83 9.98 10.64
C ARG A 191 -21.01 9.58 12.10
N GLY A 192 -19.92 9.13 12.72
CA GLY A 192 -19.90 8.63 14.10
C GLY A 192 -20.53 7.24 14.27
N GLU A 193 -20.84 6.55 13.17
CA GLU A 193 -21.41 5.21 13.17
C GLU A 193 -20.35 4.16 12.82
N ASN A 194 -20.52 2.95 13.35
CA ASN A 194 -19.65 1.79 13.10
C ASN A 194 -20.45 0.51 13.31
N LEU A 195 -19.89 -0.63 12.88
CA LEU A 195 -20.49 -1.95 13.04
C LEU A 195 -20.03 -2.65 14.32
N GLY A 196 -18.97 -2.13 14.96
CA GLY A 196 -18.41 -2.67 16.20
C GLY A 196 -17.97 -4.12 16.03
N ARG A 197 -18.44 -5.01 16.92
CA ARG A 197 -18.21 -6.46 16.82
C ARG A 197 -19.19 -7.06 15.82
N PHE A 198 -18.79 -7.09 14.56
CA PHE A 198 -19.66 -7.54 13.50
C PHE A 198 -19.79 -9.07 13.44
N LYS A 199 -20.66 -9.56 12.55
CA LYS A 199 -21.07 -10.97 12.40
C LYS A 199 -20.16 -11.71 11.41
N SER A 200 -20.35 -13.02 11.28
CA SER A 200 -19.64 -13.87 10.31
C SER A 200 -20.56 -14.26 9.15
N GLY A 201 -19.97 -14.56 8.00
CA GLY A 201 -20.63 -15.33 6.94
C GLY A 201 -20.70 -16.81 7.29
N LYS A 202 -21.35 -17.58 6.41
CA LYS A 202 -21.60 -19.02 6.61
C LYS A 202 -20.36 -19.86 6.34
N ASP A 203 -19.75 -19.63 5.18
CA ASP A 203 -18.54 -20.31 4.69
C ASP A 203 -17.91 -19.49 3.53
N ALA A 204 -16.82 -19.99 2.95
CA ALA A 204 -16.06 -19.29 1.90
C ALA A 204 -16.85 -19.05 0.61
N ALA A 205 -17.85 -19.89 0.29
CA ALA A 205 -18.72 -19.69 -0.86
C ALA A 205 -19.94 -18.81 -0.54
N HIS A 206 -20.21 -18.59 0.75
CA HIS A 206 -21.41 -17.95 1.27
C HIS A 206 -21.05 -16.89 2.33
N PRO A 207 -20.26 -15.86 1.97
CA PRO A 207 -19.80 -14.84 2.91
C PRO A 207 -20.93 -13.88 3.32
N LEU A 208 -20.75 -13.17 4.43
CA LEU A 208 -21.56 -11.98 4.72
C LEU A 208 -20.90 -10.79 4.03
N VAL A 209 -21.63 -10.13 3.14
CA VAL A 209 -21.11 -9.07 2.27
C VAL A 209 -21.58 -7.70 2.74
N ILE A 210 -20.66 -6.74 2.82
CA ILE A 210 -20.95 -5.32 3.03
C ILE A 210 -20.51 -4.58 1.77
N ALA A 211 -21.46 -4.00 1.05
CA ALA A 211 -21.21 -3.37 -0.25
C ALA A 211 -22.07 -2.12 -0.47
N GLY A 212 -21.85 -1.42 -1.59
CA GLY A 212 -22.62 -0.25 -1.99
C GLY A 212 -23.74 -0.57 -2.99
N TYR A 213 -24.87 0.15 -2.95
CA TYR A 213 -25.94 0.07 -3.96
C TYR A 213 -26.37 1.44 -4.51
N GLY A 214 -27.03 1.44 -5.68
CA GLY A 214 -27.73 2.58 -6.28
C GLY A 214 -26.86 3.55 -7.10
N GLU A 215 -27.43 4.19 -8.12
CA GLU A 215 -26.81 4.93 -9.23
C GLU A 215 -25.62 5.90 -8.98
N SER A 216 -25.35 6.34 -7.76
CA SER A 216 -24.22 7.25 -7.51
C SER A 216 -22.88 6.54 -7.75
N THR A 217 -21.92 7.23 -8.35
CA THR A 217 -20.54 6.73 -8.49
C THR A 217 -19.66 7.04 -7.27
N ALA A 218 -20.14 7.84 -6.33
CA ALA A 218 -19.44 8.10 -5.07
C ALA A 218 -19.65 6.92 -4.11
N LEU A 219 -18.57 6.40 -3.54
CA LEU A 219 -18.65 5.29 -2.59
C LEU A 219 -19.52 5.65 -1.36
N PRO A 220 -20.15 4.67 -0.69
CA PRO A 220 -20.75 4.90 0.60
C PRO A 220 -19.65 5.32 1.58
N ARG A 221 -19.82 6.46 2.24
CA ARG A 221 -18.79 7.06 3.10
C ARG A 221 -19.11 6.83 4.57
N ILE A 222 -18.20 6.20 5.28
CA ILE A 222 -18.31 5.97 6.73
C ILE A 222 -17.23 6.78 7.45
N GLU A 223 -17.66 7.81 8.16
CA GLU A 223 -16.79 8.66 8.97
C GLU A 223 -16.79 8.16 10.42
N VAL A 224 -15.69 7.55 10.84
CA VAL A 224 -15.59 6.85 12.11
C VAL A 224 -14.73 7.60 13.14
N ASP A 225 -15.14 7.56 14.42
CA ASP A 225 -14.39 8.08 15.57
C ASP A 225 -13.52 7.00 16.26
N ARG A 226 -13.65 5.76 15.78
CA ARG A 226 -12.99 4.52 16.21
C ARG A 226 -12.94 3.57 15.01
N ASN A 227 -12.52 2.32 15.16
CA ASN A 227 -12.59 1.36 14.05
C ASN A 227 -14.02 1.15 13.53
N PHE A 228 -14.18 1.01 12.22
CA PHE A 228 -15.44 0.64 11.58
C PHE A 228 -15.92 -0.75 12.03
N ILE A 229 -14.98 -1.70 12.09
CA ILE A 229 -15.15 -3.03 12.66
C ILE A 229 -14.01 -3.26 13.68
N ASP A 230 -14.37 -3.70 14.89
CA ASP A 230 -13.42 -4.16 15.91
C ASP A 230 -13.93 -5.46 16.56
N HIS A 231 -13.29 -6.57 16.23
CA HIS A 231 -13.65 -7.88 16.79
C HIS A 231 -13.23 -8.04 18.25
N ASN A 232 -12.19 -7.31 18.68
CA ASN A 232 -11.75 -7.23 20.06
C ASN A 232 -11.62 -8.62 20.74
N GLY A 233 -10.86 -9.52 20.12
CA GLY A 233 -10.53 -10.85 20.63
C GLY A 233 -11.57 -11.93 20.33
N LYS A 234 -12.39 -11.76 19.29
CA LYS A 234 -13.42 -12.74 18.89
C LYS A 234 -13.09 -13.36 17.55
N ALA A 235 -13.38 -14.67 17.44
CA ALA A 235 -13.30 -15.38 16.18
C ALA A 235 -14.44 -14.98 15.24
N ARG A 236 -14.09 -14.60 14.01
CA ARG A 236 -15.05 -14.16 12.97
C ARG A 236 -14.51 -14.55 11.61
N SER A 237 -15.38 -14.99 10.70
CA SER A 237 -14.95 -15.50 9.40
C SER A 237 -15.90 -15.06 8.30
N PHE A 238 -15.43 -15.13 7.05
CA PHE A 238 -16.25 -14.99 5.84
C PHE A 238 -16.98 -13.66 5.79
N VAL A 239 -16.26 -12.55 6.03
CA VAL A 239 -16.80 -11.19 5.96
C VAL A 239 -16.09 -10.45 4.83
N HIS A 240 -16.88 -9.99 3.86
CA HIS A 240 -16.37 -9.31 2.67
C HIS A 240 -16.80 -7.84 2.71
N LEU A 241 -15.83 -6.91 2.63
CA LEU A 241 -16.06 -5.47 2.51
C LEU A 241 -15.69 -5.07 1.08
N VAL A 242 -16.66 -4.51 0.35
CA VAL A 242 -16.49 -4.20 -1.08
C VAL A 242 -16.92 -2.77 -1.37
N GLY A 243 -16.02 -1.97 -1.93
CA GLY A 243 -16.38 -0.66 -2.48
C GLY A 243 -16.87 0.37 -1.45
N LEU A 244 -16.19 0.49 -0.30
CA LEU A 244 -16.54 1.43 0.76
C LEU A 244 -15.45 2.48 0.96
N GLU A 245 -15.83 3.71 1.33
CA GLU A 245 -14.89 4.71 1.81
C GLU A 245 -14.97 4.81 3.35
N ILE A 246 -13.87 4.54 4.04
CA ILE A 246 -13.79 4.56 5.51
C ILE A 246 -12.77 5.62 5.93
N VAL A 247 -13.23 6.63 6.68
CA VAL A 247 -12.43 7.78 7.05
C VAL A 247 -12.43 8.01 8.55
N SER A 248 -11.24 8.10 9.15
CA SER A 248 -11.09 8.50 10.56
C SER A 248 -11.22 10.01 10.73
N TYR A 249 -12.44 10.53 10.89
CA TYR A 249 -12.67 11.98 10.88
C TYR A 249 -12.00 12.78 12.01
N PRO A 250 -11.72 12.24 13.23
CA PRO A 250 -10.93 12.96 14.24
C PRO A 250 -9.48 13.23 13.81
N LYS A 251 -9.04 12.67 12.68
CA LYS A 251 -7.73 12.88 12.07
C LYS A 251 -7.76 13.78 10.83
N ILE A 252 -8.89 14.42 10.52
CA ILE A 252 -8.95 15.38 9.42
C ILE A 252 -8.59 16.77 9.95
N PRO A 253 -7.47 17.39 9.53
CA PRO A 253 -7.12 18.73 9.96
C PRO A 253 -8.23 19.73 9.64
N GLY A 254 -8.66 20.48 10.66
CA GLY A 254 -9.76 21.45 10.54
C GLY A 254 -11.16 20.90 10.79
N ASP A 255 -11.33 19.58 10.97
CA ASP A 255 -12.59 19.03 11.47
C ASP A 255 -12.82 19.50 12.93
N SER A 256 -14.08 19.76 13.29
CA SER A 256 -14.48 20.15 14.65
C SER A 256 -14.10 19.15 15.75
N ALA A 257 -13.94 17.87 15.40
CA ALA A 257 -13.56 16.80 16.31
C ALA A 257 -12.07 16.43 16.19
N PHE A 258 -11.28 17.24 15.48
CA PHE A 258 -9.88 16.97 15.25
C PHE A 258 -9.10 16.86 16.56
N ASP A 259 -8.49 15.70 16.77
CA ASP A 259 -7.48 15.45 17.81
C ASP A 259 -6.21 14.80 17.24
N GLY A 260 -6.26 14.32 15.98
CA GLY A 260 -5.15 13.66 15.30
C GLY A 260 -4.78 12.29 15.87
N ALA A 261 -5.52 11.76 16.83
CA ALA A 261 -5.17 10.57 17.61
C ALA A 261 -6.26 9.49 17.55
N SER A 262 -7.52 9.88 17.76
CA SER A 262 -8.67 8.98 17.76
C SER A 262 -9.04 8.52 16.34
N GLY A 263 -9.81 7.44 16.22
CA GLY A 263 -10.19 6.85 14.94
C GLY A 263 -9.66 5.43 14.74
N GLY A 264 -9.68 4.96 13.50
CA GLY A 264 -9.23 3.66 13.05
C GLY A 264 -9.80 3.30 11.67
N GLY A 265 -9.32 2.22 11.06
CA GLY A 265 -9.96 1.60 9.91
C GLY A 265 -10.65 0.31 10.36
N LEU A 266 -9.97 -0.81 10.16
CA LEU A 266 -10.43 -2.14 10.55
C LEU A 266 -9.55 -2.71 11.66
N ARG A 267 -10.16 -3.45 12.59
CA ARG A 267 -9.43 -4.13 13.66
C ARG A 267 -9.93 -5.55 13.90
N TYR A 268 -9.27 -6.49 13.22
CA TYR A 268 -9.45 -7.92 13.36
C TYR A 268 -8.39 -8.45 14.33
N VAL A 269 -8.72 -8.50 15.62
CA VAL A 269 -7.86 -9.10 16.65
C VAL A 269 -8.56 -10.32 17.22
N GLY A 270 -7.91 -11.48 17.19
CA GLY A 270 -8.53 -12.77 17.51
C GLY A 270 -8.14 -13.83 16.48
N GLY A 271 -9.13 -14.53 15.92
CA GLY A 271 -8.90 -15.53 14.87
C GLY A 271 -10.05 -15.53 13.89
N GLY A 272 -9.96 -16.33 12.83
CA GLY A 272 -10.93 -16.25 11.75
C GLY A 272 -10.39 -16.70 10.42
N SER A 273 -11.26 -16.72 9.41
CA SER A 273 -10.81 -17.01 8.05
C SER A 273 -11.65 -16.38 6.97
N GLY A 274 -11.12 -16.29 5.75
CA GLY A 274 -11.87 -15.89 4.56
C GLY A 274 -12.38 -14.46 4.63
N HIS A 275 -11.54 -13.52 5.07
CA HIS A 275 -11.89 -12.10 5.01
C HIS A 275 -11.44 -11.51 3.67
N LEU A 276 -12.30 -10.72 3.04
CA LEU A 276 -11.98 -9.96 1.84
C LEU A 276 -12.21 -8.47 2.10
N VAL A 277 -11.23 -7.65 1.75
CA VAL A 277 -11.35 -6.19 1.67
C VAL A 277 -10.98 -5.81 0.24
N GLU A 278 -11.97 -5.43 -0.57
CA GLU A 278 -11.78 -5.19 -1.99
C GLU A 278 -12.33 -3.83 -2.45
N GLY A 279 -11.57 -3.08 -3.24
CA GLY A 279 -12.06 -1.85 -3.86
C GLY A 279 -12.42 -0.73 -2.88
N CYS A 280 -11.95 -0.80 -1.63
CA CYS A 280 -12.25 0.17 -0.57
C CYS A 280 -11.20 1.28 -0.54
N HIS A 281 -11.58 2.44 0.01
CA HIS A 281 -10.70 3.57 0.26
C HIS A 281 -10.62 3.86 1.76
N PHE A 282 -9.44 3.70 2.35
CA PHE A 282 -9.14 4.01 3.74
C PHE A 282 -8.33 5.29 3.81
N GLN A 283 -8.87 6.30 4.52
CA GLN A 283 -8.17 7.56 4.79
C GLN A 283 -7.99 7.74 6.28
N TYR A 284 -6.75 8.00 6.70
CA TYR A 284 -6.36 8.27 8.08
C TYR A 284 -6.58 7.10 9.07
N GLY A 285 -7.06 5.95 8.58
CA GLY A 285 -7.32 4.73 9.36
C GLY A 285 -6.37 3.60 8.97
N GLU A 286 -6.03 2.76 9.96
CA GLU A 286 -5.19 1.57 9.78
C GLU A 286 -6.03 0.30 9.58
N LEU A 287 -5.51 -0.65 8.80
CA LEU A 287 -5.99 -2.02 8.71
C LEU A 287 -5.20 -2.94 9.64
N VAL A 288 -5.85 -3.57 10.62
CA VAL A 288 -5.19 -4.42 11.61
C VAL A 288 -5.73 -5.85 11.53
N PHE A 289 -4.84 -6.82 11.31
CA PHE A 289 -5.11 -8.26 11.38
C PHE A 289 -4.11 -8.94 12.32
N GLN A 290 -4.55 -9.33 13.51
CA GLN A 290 -3.67 -9.83 14.56
C GLN A 290 -4.24 -11.09 15.20
N SER A 291 -3.48 -12.18 15.07
CA SER A 291 -3.71 -13.42 15.79
C SER A 291 -3.20 -13.33 17.23
N TYR A 292 -3.82 -14.06 18.16
CA TYR A 292 -3.41 -14.10 19.56
C TYR A 292 -3.76 -15.43 20.25
N ASP A 293 -2.90 -15.90 21.14
CA ASP A 293 -3.00 -17.18 21.84
C ASP A 293 -3.24 -18.37 20.89
N VAL A 294 -4.43 -18.99 20.93
CA VAL A 294 -4.83 -20.14 20.12
C VAL A 294 -5.67 -19.76 18.91
N GLU A 295 -6.00 -18.47 18.78
CA GLU A 295 -6.83 -17.93 17.73
C GLU A 295 -5.93 -17.41 16.60
N HIS A 296 -6.15 -17.91 15.39
CA HIS A 296 -5.35 -17.59 14.21
C HIS A 296 -6.23 -17.09 13.08
N TYR A 297 -5.78 -16.06 12.38
CA TYR A 297 -6.35 -15.65 11.11
C TYR A 297 -5.71 -16.40 9.96
N ASP A 298 -6.54 -16.91 9.05
CA ASP A 298 -6.14 -17.68 7.88
C ASP A 298 -6.94 -17.26 6.64
N GLY A 299 -6.28 -17.02 5.50
CA GLY A 299 -6.99 -16.69 4.25
C GLY A 299 -7.59 -15.28 4.30
N ILE A 300 -6.73 -14.29 4.45
CA ILE A 300 -7.10 -12.86 4.44
C ILE A 300 -6.69 -12.26 3.11
N GLU A 301 -7.61 -11.56 2.46
CA GLU A 301 -7.36 -10.91 1.18
C GLU A 301 -7.61 -9.41 1.26
N VAL A 302 -6.60 -8.61 0.95
CA VAL A 302 -6.66 -7.15 0.85
C VAL A 302 -6.31 -6.80 -0.60
N ARG A 303 -7.31 -6.43 -1.40
CA ARG A 303 -7.19 -6.32 -2.86
C ARG A 303 -7.71 -5.00 -3.41
N ARG A 304 -7.00 -4.37 -4.35
CA ARG A 304 -7.49 -3.19 -5.10
C ARG A 304 -7.99 -2.05 -4.23
N ASN A 305 -7.42 -1.87 -3.05
CA ASN A 305 -7.78 -0.80 -2.14
C ASN A 305 -6.87 0.42 -2.32
N VAL A 306 -7.37 1.58 -1.92
CA VAL A 306 -6.57 2.78 -1.69
C VAL A 306 -6.43 2.98 -0.19
N ILE A 307 -5.20 2.99 0.33
CA ILE A 307 -4.90 3.10 1.75
C ILE A 307 -3.89 4.23 1.95
N GLU A 308 -4.37 5.36 2.46
CA GLU A 308 -3.55 6.57 2.55
C GLU A 308 -3.61 7.27 3.90
N ARG A 309 -2.50 7.93 4.21
CA ARG A 309 -2.38 8.89 5.32
C ARG A 309 -2.79 8.33 6.68
N SER A 310 -2.70 7.03 6.92
CA SER A 310 -2.81 6.52 8.28
C SER A 310 -1.73 7.15 9.16
N TYR A 311 -2.11 7.91 10.19
CA TYR A 311 -1.16 8.57 11.08
C TYR A 311 -1.69 8.61 12.53
N HIS A 312 -0.83 9.02 13.46
CA HIS A 312 -1.22 9.39 14.82
C HIS A 312 -0.43 10.64 15.21
N ALA A 313 -1.05 11.57 15.93
CA ALA A 313 -0.39 12.72 16.54
C ALA A 313 0.64 12.26 17.59
N ASP A 314 1.52 13.14 18.04
CA ASP A 314 2.49 12.86 19.11
C ASP A 314 3.47 11.70 18.81
N THR A 315 3.80 11.48 17.53
CA THR A 315 4.84 10.52 17.11
C THR A 315 6.24 11.14 17.07
N CYS A 316 6.35 12.47 17.06
CA CYS A 316 7.62 13.20 17.02
C CYS A 316 8.61 12.77 18.11
N GLY A 317 9.91 12.88 17.80
CA GLY A 317 10.97 12.41 18.70
C GLY A 317 11.11 10.88 18.74
N ASN A 318 10.64 10.17 17.71
CA ASN A 318 10.58 8.70 17.66
C ASN A 318 9.79 8.11 18.84
N ASN A 319 8.62 8.66 19.13
CA ASN A 319 7.76 8.15 20.19
C ASN A 319 7.20 6.77 19.81
N SER A 320 7.80 5.72 20.36
CA SER A 320 7.43 4.33 20.07
C SER A 320 6.10 3.85 20.67
N ALA A 321 5.41 4.70 21.45
CA ALA A 321 4.10 4.40 22.03
C ALA A 321 3.00 4.25 20.98
N TYR A 322 3.18 4.91 19.84
CA TYR A 322 2.28 4.88 18.69
C TYR A 322 3.10 4.49 17.46
N ARG A 323 2.60 3.54 16.67
CA ARG A 323 3.29 2.99 15.50
C ARG A 323 2.33 2.89 14.32
N PRO A 324 1.73 4.02 13.89
CA PRO A 324 0.75 4.00 12.83
C PRO A 324 1.34 3.36 11.58
N SER A 325 0.61 2.44 10.98
CA SER A 325 0.88 1.93 9.65
C SER A 325 -0.38 2.03 8.78
N GLY A 326 -0.24 1.91 7.46
CA GLY A 326 -1.40 1.69 6.59
C GLY A 326 -2.04 0.33 6.90
N MET A 327 -1.19 -0.68 7.08
CA MET A 327 -1.59 -2.02 7.50
C MET A 327 -0.61 -2.61 8.52
N TYR A 328 -1.18 -3.28 9.52
CA TYR A 328 -0.46 -4.10 10.50
C TYR A 328 -0.97 -5.54 10.47
N SER A 329 -0.05 -6.51 10.38
CA SER A 329 -0.36 -7.92 10.60
C SER A 329 0.55 -8.57 11.64
N SER A 330 0.02 -9.58 12.34
CA SER A 330 0.81 -10.45 13.22
C SER A 330 0.24 -11.86 13.27
N HIS A 331 1.10 -12.84 12.98
CA HIS A 331 0.82 -14.28 12.96
C HIS A 331 -0.42 -14.63 12.13
N VAL A 332 -0.54 -14.03 10.95
CA VAL A 332 -1.59 -14.35 9.97
C VAL A 332 -1.06 -15.40 9.00
N ASP A 333 -1.88 -16.40 8.69
CA ASP A 333 -1.58 -17.39 7.67
C ASP A 333 -2.36 -17.10 6.37
N ASN A 334 -1.82 -17.48 5.21
CA ASN A 334 -2.43 -17.26 3.89
C ASN A 334 -2.94 -15.82 3.68
N LEU A 335 -2.01 -14.84 3.72
CA LEU A 335 -2.32 -13.43 3.54
C LEU A 335 -2.03 -12.98 2.10
N LEU A 336 -3.04 -12.51 1.38
CA LEU A 336 -2.91 -11.90 0.05
C LEU A 336 -3.07 -10.38 0.13
N ILE A 337 -2.07 -9.65 -0.38
CA ILE A 337 -2.07 -8.20 -0.55
C ILE A 337 -1.84 -7.93 -2.04
N GLU A 338 -2.89 -7.59 -2.79
CA GLU A 338 -2.84 -7.51 -4.26
C GLU A 338 -3.38 -6.19 -4.81
N ASP A 339 -2.66 -5.60 -5.77
CA ASP A 339 -3.11 -4.45 -6.58
C ASP A 339 -3.58 -3.24 -5.75
N ASN A 340 -3.11 -3.09 -4.51
CA ASN A 340 -3.45 -1.95 -3.65
C ASN A 340 -2.51 -0.77 -3.91
N LEU A 341 -2.99 0.43 -3.57
CA LEU A 341 -2.18 1.62 -3.40
C LEU A 341 -2.01 1.89 -1.90
N PHE A 342 -0.76 1.83 -1.43
CA PHE A 342 -0.35 2.35 -0.12
C PHE A 342 0.44 3.63 -0.33
N ASP A 343 -0.05 4.73 0.25
CA ASP A 343 0.59 6.03 0.07
C ASP A 343 0.60 6.86 1.35
N HIS A 344 1.78 7.38 1.68
CA HIS A 344 1.96 8.38 2.73
C HIS A 344 1.47 7.91 4.12
N ASN A 345 1.58 6.62 4.43
CA ASN A 345 1.20 6.13 5.75
C ASN A 345 2.34 6.20 6.76
N GLY A 346 1.94 6.30 8.02
CA GLY A 346 2.80 6.42 9.19
C GLY A 346 3.10 7.86 9.60
N TRP A 347 2.66 8.88 8.84
CA TRP A 347 2.96 10.28 9.12
C TRP A 347 2.04 11.25 8.39
N ASN A 348 1.94 12.49 8.90
CA ASN A 348 1.22 13.58 8.26
C ASN A 348 1.74 14.96 8.74
N GLU A 349 3.07 15.10 8.88
CA GLU A 349 3.69 16.30 9.47
C GLU A 349 3.41 17.59 8.67
N ASP A 350 3.18 17.45 7.36
CA ASP A 350 2.85 18.55 6.45
C ASP A 350 1.55 19.28 6.82
N GLU A 351 0.59 18.57 7.43
CA GLU A 351 -0.70 19.13 7.87
C GLU A 351 -0.86 19.14 9.38
N VAL A 352 -0.16 18.25 10.09
CA VAL A 352 -0.25 18.05 11.54
C VAL A 352 1.15 17.94 12.12
N SER A 353 1.67 19.06 12.65
CA SER A 353 3.07 19.18 13.09
C SER A 353 3.52 18.19 14.18
N SER A 354 2.61 17.47 14.85
CA SER A 354 2.96 16.43 15.84
C SER A 354 2.93 15.01 15.27
N ALA A 355 2.49 14.83 14.02
CA ALA A 355 2.40 13.55 13.31
C ALA A 355 3.66 13.27 12.48
N CYS A 356 4.83 13.39 13.09
CA CYS A 356 6.12 13.16 12.44
C CYS A 356 6.26 11.71 11.95
N ALA A 357 7.00 11.56 10.85
CA ALA A 357 7.54 10.27 10.44
C ALA A 357 8.58 9.76 11.45
N THR A 358 8.59 8.45 11.69
CA THR A 358 9.52 7.81 12.64
C THR A 358 9.98 6.46 12.13
N ILE A 359 11.04 5.95 12.74
CA ILE A 359 11.57 4.62 12.42
C ILE A 359 10.59 3.46 12.64
N TYR A 360 9.53 3.67 13.43
CA TYR A 360 8.54 2.66 13.83
C TYR A 360 7.29 2.63 12.96
N ASN A 361 7.12 3.60 12.06
CA ASN A 361 5.91 3.81 11.30
C ASN A 361 6.15 3.41 9.83
N HIS A 362 5.16 2.83 9.16
CA HIS A 362 5.35 2.18 7.87
C HIS A 362 4.12 2.31 6.97
N ASP A 363 4.25 1.98 5.69
CA ASP A 363 3.05 1.63 4.90
C ASP A 363 2.50 0.29 5.36
N MET A 364 3.36 -0.71 5.46
CA MET A 364 3.01 -2.05 5.93
C MET A 364 3.99 -2.56 7.00
N TYR A 365 3.46 -2.97 8.15
CA TYR A 365 4.19 -3.70 9.20
C TYR A 365 3.62 -5.11 9.33
N LEU A 366 4.33 -6.10 8.81
CA LEU A 366 3.77 -7.43 8.59
C LEU A 366 4.53 -8.50 9.36
N ASN A 367 3.77 -9.46 9.86
CA ASN A 367 4.24 -10.77 10.29
C ASN A 367 3.16 -11.79 9.91
N ALA A 368 3.52 -12.70 9.00
CA ALA A 368 2.64 -13.67 8.38
C ALA A 368 3.45 -14.83 7.80
N ASP A 369 2.76 -15.94 7.56
CA ASP A 369 3.19 -17.13 6.82
C ASP A 369 2.31 -17.28 5.57
N HIS A 370 2.84 -17.92 4.51
CA HIS A 370 2.15 -18.07 3.22
C HIS A 370 1.62 -16.72 2.70
N LEU A 371 2.51 -15.74 2.65
CA LEU A 371 2.21 -14.34 2.31
C LEU A 371 2.46 -14.08 0.83
N VAL A 372 1.49 -13.48 0.15
CA VAL A 372 1.64 -12.99 -1.22
C VAL A 372 1.38 -11.49 -1.27
N ILE A 373 2.39 -10.72 -1.67
CA ILE A 373 2.32 -9.28 -1.94
C ILE A 373 2.62 -9.06 -3.40
N ARG A 374 1.60 -8.70 -4.21
CA ARG A 374 1.77 -8.57 -5.66
C ARG A 374 1.06 -7.39 -6.29
N GLY A 375 1.70 -6.76 -7.27
CA GLY A 375 1.08 -5.70 -8.07
C GLY A 375 0.74 -4.41 -7.30
N ASN A 376 1.22 -4.24 -6.07
CA ASN A 376 0.92 -3.07 -5.25
C ASN A 376 1.80 -1.88 -5.65
N ILE A 377 1.26 -0.67 -5.46
CA ILE A 377 2.02 0.58 -5.48
C ILE A 377 2.24 0.99 -4.03
N VAL A 378 3.51 1.18 -3.64
CA VAL A 378 3.91 1.55 -2.28
C VAL A 378 4.74 2.83 -2.37
N ALA A 379 4.25 3.91 -1.75
CA ALA A 379 4.80 5.24 -1.95
C ALA A 379 4.85 6.07 -0.68
N ARG A 380 5.95 6.84 -0.52
CA ARG A 380 6.08 7.88 0.52
C ARG A 380 5.83 7.39 1.95
N ALA A 381 6.10 6.12 2.21
CA ALA A 381 6.05 5.53 3.54
C ALA A 381 6.90 6.32 4.52
N SER A 382 6.53 6.31 5.81
CA SER A 382 7.33 6.94 6.86
C SER A 382 8.77 6.40 6.92
N SER A 383 8.98 5.18 7.45
CA SER A 383 10.32 4.56 7.52
C SER A 383 10.53 3.50 6.45
N MET A 384 9.56 2.60 6.25
CA MET A 384 9.66 1.51 5.26
C MET A 384 8.33 1.35 4.54
N GLY A 385 8.39 1.07 3.24
CA GLY A 385 7.24 0.59 2.48
C GLY A 385 6.73 -0.72 3.09
N ILE A 386 7.60 -1.71 3.19
CA ILE A 386 7.29 -2.98 3.85
C ILE A 386 8.32 -3.29 4.93
N LYS A 387 7.84 -3.45 6.16
CA LYS A 387 8.57 -4.06 7.26
C LYS A 387 8.06 -5.49 7.45
N MET A 388 8.85 -6.48 7.01
CA MET A 388 8.58 -7.89 7.26
C MET A 388 9.31 -8.37 8.51
N ARG A 389 8.56 -8.81 9.50
CA ARG A 389 9.04 -9.26 10.81
C ARG A 389 8.79 -10.75 11.00
N ALA A 390 9.74 -11.42 11.64
CA ALA A 390 9.61 -12.73 12.27
C ALA A 390 10.38 -12.70 13.60
N ASP A 391 9.87 -13.33 14.65
CA ASP A 391 10.48 -13.30 15.98
C ASP A 391 11.34 -14.53 16.29
N ASP A 392 10.98 -15.65 15.68
CA ASP A 392 11.52 -16.98 15.93
C ASP A 392 12.23 -17.54 14.69
N THR A 393 13.16 -18.48 14.90
CA THR A 393 13.75 -19.30 13.82
C THR A 393 12.63 -20.05 13.10
N GLY A 394 12.57 -19.93 11.77
CA GLY A 394 11.47 -20.45 10.95
C GLY A 394 10.11 -19.80 11.23
N GLY A 395 10.10 -18.56 11.74
CA GLY A 395 8.88 -17.86 12.14
C GLY A 395 8.17 -17.09 11.00
N ALA A 396 8.67 -17.19 9.77
CA ALA A 396 7.99 -16.77 8.56
C ALA A 396 8.45 -17.63 7.37
N ASP A 397 7.52 -18.36 6.77
CA ASP A 397 7.77 -19.21 5.60
C ASP A 397 6.85 -18.86 4.42
N ASP A 398 7.31 -19.15 3.21
CA ASP A 398 6.59 -18.96 1.94
C ASP A 398 6.13 -17.51 1.72
N LEU A 399 7.10 -16.64 1.46
CA LEU A 399 6.89 -15.20 1.31
C LEU A 399 7.13 -14.78 -0.14
N VAL A 400 6.10 -14.28 -0.82
CA VAL A 400 6.15 -13.84 -2.22
C VAL A 400 5.96 -12.33 -2.32
N PHE A 401 6.93 -11.65 -2.93
CA PHE A 401 6.89 -10.23 -3.27
C PHE A 401 7.07 -10.10 -4.79
N GLU A 402 5.99 -9.86 -5.54
CA GLU A 402 6.01 -9.95 -6.99
C GLU A 402 5.46 -8.72 -7.70
N ASN A 403 6.22 -8.17 -8.66
CA ASN A 403 5.75 -7.11 -9.56
C ASN A 403 5.14 -5.88 -8.84
N ASN A 404 5.63 -5.56 -7.65
CA ASN A 404 5.25 -4.34 -6.93
C ASN A 404 6.07 -3.15 -7.44
N LEU A 405 5.50 -1.95 -7.30
CA LEU A 405 6.18 -0.68 -7.56
C LEU A 405 6.45 0.01 -6.23
N PHE A 406 7.72 0.21 -5.91
CA PHE A 406 8.17 1.03 -4.78
C PHE A 406 8.71 2.35 -5.31
N VAL A 407 8.09 3.46 -4.92
CA VAL A 407 8.47 4.79 -5.36
C VAL A 407 8.53 5.75 -4.19
N ASP A 408 9.64 6.48 -4.06
CA ASP A 408 9.83 7.45 -2.97
C ASP A 408 9.83 6.79 -1.55
N GLY A 409 10.02 7.57 -0.49
CA GLY A 409 10.26 7.11 0.89
C GLY A 409 11.73 6.78 1.14
N GLU A 410 12.08 6.22 2.30
CA GLU A 410 13.48 5.94 2.67
C GLU A 410 13.91 4.48 2.49
N ILE A 411 12.97 3.55 2.65
CA ILE A 411 13.23 2.10 2.55
C ILE A 411 12.11 1.43 1.75
N GLY A 412 12.48 0.63 0.74
CA GLY A 412 11.53 -0.19 -0.02
C GLY A 412 11.00 -1.35 0.82
N ILE A 413 11.81 -2.42 0.93
CA ILE A 413 11.50 -3.60 1.74
C ILE A 413 12.62 -3.84 2.76
N GLY A 414 12.24 -4.06 4.02
CA GLY A 414 13.10 -4.60 5.06
C GLY A 414 12.58 -5.94 5.59
N ILE A 415 13.30 -7.03 5.31
CA ILE A 415 13.06 -8.36 5.87
C ILE A 415 14.06 -8.59 7.01
N GLY A 416 13.57 -8.56 8.25
CA GLY A 416 14.41 -8.76 9.43
C GLY A 416 14.13 -7.83 10.59
N GLY A 417 15.11 -7.67 11.49
CA GLY A 417 15.02 -6.84 12.71
C GLY A 417 14.21 -7.46 13.85
N ASN A 418 14.05 -6.75 14.97
CA ASN A 418 13.34 -7.15 16.20
C ASN A 418 13.95 -8.29 17.03
N SER A 419 14.57 -9.26 16.37
CA SER A 419 15.24 -10.43 16.96
C SER A 419 16.54 -10.69 16.22
N ASP A 420 17.50 -11.30 16.90
CA ASP A 420 18.81 -11.74 16.36
C ASP A 420 18.89 -13.27 16.19
N LEU A 421 17.75 -13.96 16.29
CA LEU A 421 17.67 -15.39 16.02
C LEU A 421 17.99 -15.70 14.53
N PRO A 422 18.63 -16.84 14.25
CA PRO A 422 18.97 -17.23 12.88
C PRO A 422 17.77 -17.80 12.12
N ASP A 423 17.89 -17.83 10.79
CA ASP A 423 17.04 -18.55 9.84
C ASP A 423 15.55 -18.33 10.10
N ARG A 424 15.19 -17.07 10.35
CA ARG A 424 13.82 -16.66 10.71
C ARG A 424 12.89 -16.67 9.51
N PHE A 425 13.46 -16.47 8.32
CA PHE A 425 12.73 -16.44 7.07
C PHE A 425 13.15 -17.60 6.18
N SER A 426 12.19 -18.29 5.58
CA SER A 426 12.44 -19.32 4.58
C SER A 426 11.46 -19.21 3.42
N ASN A 427 11.87 -19.80 2.28
CA ASN A 427 11.12 -19.83 1.04
C ASN A 427 10.68 -18.43 0.58
N VAL A 428 11.63 -17.49 0.61
CA VAL A 428 11.38 -16.09 0.22
C VAL A 428 11.59 -15.90 -1.28
N SER A 429 10.63 -15.33 -1.98
CA SER A 429 10.68 -15.01 -3.41
C SER A 429 10.40 -13.52 -3.62
N ILE A 430 11.42 -12.77 -4.05
CA ILE A 430 11.34 -11.35 -4.38
C ILE A 430 11.60 -11.21 -5.86
N LYS A 431 10.53 -11.09 -6.66
CA LYS A 431 10.61 -11.18 -8.12
C LYS A 431 9.98 -10.01 -8.85
N ASP A 432 10.66 -9.57 -9.89
CA ASP A 432 10.14 -8.59 -10.85
C ASP A 432 9.66 -7.28 -10.19
N ASN A 433 10.12 -6.90 -9.01
CA ASN A 433 9.72 -5.63 -8.41
C ASN A 433 10.51 -4.48 -9.03
N VAL A 434 9.91 -3.29 -9.07
CA VAL A 434 10.61 -2.06 -9.45
C VAL A 434 10.73 -1.16 -8.23
N PHE A 435 11.96 -0.85 -7.86
CA PHE A 435 12.30 0.13 -6.85
C PHE A 435 12.89 1.34 -7.58
N THR A 436 12.21 2.47 -7.57
CA THR A 436 12.66 3.67 -8.28
C THR A 436 12.55 4.89 -7.37
N GLN A 437 13.58 5.73 -7.37
CA GLN A 437 13.57 7.00 -6.63
C GLN A 437 13.34 6.84 -5.11
N ILE A 438 13.67 5.68 -4.54
CA ILE A 438 13.78 5.54 -3.08
C ILE A 438 14.85 6.52 -2.58
N GLY A 439 14.46 7.32 -1.59
CA GLY A 439 15.21 8.42 -0.99
C GLY A 439 14.78 9.80 -1.48
N LEU A 440 13.80 9.94 -2.38
CA LEU A 440 13.44 11.23 -2.98
C LEU A 440 12.92 12.21 -1.93
N SER A 441 11.93 11.76 -1.18
CA SER A 441 11.56 12.27 0.12
C SER A 441 12.37 11.54 1.20
N GLN A 442 12.56 12.23 2.31
CA GLN A 442 13.30 11.74 3.46
C GLN A 442 12.45 11.96 4.72
N PRO A 443 11.30 11.26 4.86
CA PRO A 443 10.27 11.66 5.82
C PRO A 443 10.79 11.66 7.26
N THR A 444 11.65 10.72 7.63
CA THR A 444 12.20 10.65 8.99
C THR A 444 13.44 11.53 9.20
N ASN A 445 13.89 12.24 8.15
CA ASN A 445 15.14 13.00 8.10
C ASN A 445 16.41 12.14 8.32
N ARG A 446 16.34 10.81 8.17
CA ARG A 446 17.52 9.94 8.26
C ARG A 446 18.26 9.96 6.93
N PRO A 447 19.57 10.27 6.90
CA PRO A 447 20.33 10.37 5.66
C PRO A 447 20.69 8.99 5.13
N PHE A 448 19.70 8.17 4.78
CA PHE A 448 19.91 7.03 3.89
C PHE A 448 18.78 6.78 2.86
N ALA A 449 19.04 5.89 1.91
CA ALA A 449 18.06 5.32 0.98
C ALA A 449 18.34 3.83 0.72
N TRP A 450 17.47 2.93 1.17
CA TRP A 450 17.69 1.48 1.14
C TRP A 450 16.60 0.78 0.33
N LEU A 451 16.92 0.22 -0.83
CA LEU A 451 15.88 -0.36 -1.66
C LEU A 451 15.42 -1.72 -1.10
N LEU A 452 16.37 -2.61 -0.80
CA LEU A 452 16.11 -3.93 -0.22
C LEU A 452 17.15 -4.31 0.86
N ASP A 453 16.68 -4.53 2.09
CA ASP A 453 17.48 -5.05 3.20
C ASP A 453 16.95 -6.43 3.63
N VAL A 454 17.82 -7.43 3.67
CA VAL A 454 17.46 -8.83 3.93
C VAL A 454 18.39 -9.41 5.00
N ALA A 455 17.81 -9.95 6.07
CA ALA A 455 18.53 -10.60 7.17
C ALA A 455 17.91 -11.97 7.51
N ASP A 456 18.72 -12.89 8.00
CA ASP A 456 18.29 -14.17 8.61
C ASP A 456 17.42 -15.07 7.72
N ASN A 457 17.83 -15.23 6.46
CA ASN A 457 17.14 -16.04 5.48
C ASN A 457 17.81 -17.41 5.29
N ALA A 458 17.03 -18.48 5.49
CA ALA A 458 17.45 -19.85 5.25
C ALA A 458 17.41 -20.22 3.77
N THR A 459 16.48 -19.63 3.00
CA THR A 459 16.40 -19.72 1.54
C THR A 459 15.76 -18.44 1.00
N ALA A 460 16.31 -17.87 -0.08
CA ALA A 460 15.70 -16.72 -0.76
C ALA A 460 16.07 -16.66 -2.24
N THR A 461 15.12 -16.28 -3.09
CA THR A 461 15.35 -15.95 -4.51
C THR A 461 14.99 -14.49 -4.75
N ILE A 462 15.99 -13.69 -5.14
CA ILE A 462 15.85 -12.28 -5.50
C ILE A 462 16.17 -12.17 -6.99
N GLU A 463 15.13 -12.08 -7.82
CA GLU A 463 15.27 -12.27 -9.27
C GLU A 463 14.48 -11.27 -10.13
N GLY A 464 15.06 -10.79 -11.22
CA GLY A 464 14.35 -9.94 -12.19
C GLY A 464 13.96 -8.54 -11.67
N ASN A 465 14.46 -8.12 -10.50
CA ASN A 465 14.10 -6.84 -9.90
C ASN A 465 14.92 -5.69 -10.50
N TYR A 466 14.34 -4.50 -10.48
CA TYR A 466 14.93 -3.27 -10.97
C TYR A 466 15.16 -2.31 -9.80
N PHE A 467 16.42 -1.98 -9.53
CA PHE A 467 16.88 -1.09 -8.48
C PHE A 467 17.42 0.19 -9.10
N LEU A 468 16.60 1.26 -9.13
CA LEU A 468 16.78 2.37 -10.05
C LEU A 468 16.79 3.75 -9.36
N HIS A 469 17.52 4.69 -9.97
CA HIS A 469 17.30 6.13 -9.84
C HIS A 469 17.33 6.68 -8.41
N GLN A 470 18.33 6.31 -7.61
CA GLN A 470 18.48 6.93 -6.29
C GLN A 470 18.79 8.44 -6.43
N PRO A 471 18.22 9.33 -5.60
CA PRO A 471 18.30 10.77 -5.85
C PRO A 471 19.56 11.46 -5.29
N TRP A 472 20.24 10.93 -4.27
CA TRP A 472 21.42 11.60 -3.66
C TRP A 472 22.42 10.61 -3.03
N HIS A 473 23.64 11.09 -2.74
CA HIS A 473 24.81 10.26 -2.44
C HIS A 473 25.24 10.30 -0.97
N ASN A 474 25.33 9.14 -0.30
CA ASN A 474 26.38 8.78 0.69
C ASN A 474 26.03 7.55 1.55
N ASN A 475 24.76 7.26 1.80
CA ASN A 475 24.35 6.07 2.56
C ASN A 475 23.14 5.41 1.88
N GLY A 476 23.41 4.56 0.90
CA GLY A 476 22.34 3.85 0.22
C GLY A 476 22.82 2.56 -0.41
N TYR A 477 21.87 1.71 -0.79
CA TYR A 477 22.16 0.52 -1.55
C TYR A 477 20.96 -0.01 -2.32
N GLY A 478 21.22 -0.80 -3.37
CA GLY A 478 20.22 -1.62 -4.03
C GLY A 478 19.81 -2.80 -3.14
N ILE A 479 20.77 -3.70 -2.85
CA ILE A 479 20.55 -4.84 -1.95
C ILE A 479 21.60 -4.84 -0.85
N ASN A 480 21.17 -5.09 0.38
CA ASN A 480 22.03 -5.46 1.49
C ASN A 480 21.61 -6.83 2.03
N ILE A 481 22.50 -7.82 1.94
CA ILE A 481 22.36 -9.05 2.73
C ILE A 481 23.04 -8.76 4.07
N ALA A 482 22.20 -8.38 5.04
CA ALA A 482 22.59 -7.89 6.33
C ALA A 482 23.23 -8.98 7.20
N SER A 483 23.87 -8.56 8.31
CA SER A 483 24.49 -9.50 9.24
C SER A 483 23.48 -10.44 9.88
N GLY A 484 23.91 -11.67 10.15
CA GLY A 484 23.07 -12.70 10.76
C GLY A 484 23.35 -14.04 10.09
N SER A 485 22.30 -14.83 9.93
CA SER A 485 22.32 -16.08 9.14
C SER A 485 21.91 -15.82 7.69
N ALA A 486 22.52 -16.55 6.77
CA ALA A 486 22.16 -16.52 5.36
C ALA A 486 22.59 -17.83 4.70
N SER A 487 21.60 -18.59 4.21
CA SER A 487 21.82 -19.83 3.47
C SER A 487 20.98 -19.86 2.21
N ASP A 488 21.47 -20.54 1.17
CA ASP A 488 20.69 -20.84 -0.04
C ASP A 488 19.98 -19.60 -0.64
N ILE A 489 20.73 -18.49 -0.73
CA ILE A 489 20.23 -17.22 -1.30
C ILE A 489 20.73 -17.08 -2.73
N THR A 490 19.83 -16.84 -3.68
CA THR A 490 20.16 -16.53 -5.06
C THR A 490 19.74 -15.10 -5.39
N ILE A 491 20.69 -14.27 -5.82
CA ILE A 491 20.47 -12.93 -6.38
C ILE A 491 20.77 -13.02 -7.87
N ASN A 492 19.74 -13.15 -8.70
CA ASN A 492 19.87 -13.47 -10.11
C ASN A 492 19.19 -12.47 -11.05
N ASP A 493 19.82 -12.10 -12.15
CA ASP A 493 19.16 -11.38 -13.26
C ASP A 493 18.47 -10.06 -12.84
N ASN A 494 19.01 -9.36 -11.83
CA ASN A 494 18.51 -8.06 -11.42
C ASN A 494 19.25 -6.94 -12.17
N VAL A 495 18.57 -5.81 -12.36
CA VAL A 495 19.12 -4.59 -12.95
C VAL A 495 19.30 -3.54 -11.87
N PHE A 496 20.52 -3.00 -11.75
CA PHE A 496 20.83 -1.86 -10.90
C PHE A 496 21.27 -0.72 -11.81
N TYR A 497 20.58 0.42 -11.72
CA TYR A 497 20.87 1.57 -12.57
C TYR A 497 20.77 2.90 -11.85
N ASP A 498 21.78 3.75 -12.04
CA ASP A 498 21.84 5.10 -11.45
C ASP A 498 21.59 5.11 -9.93
N LEU A 499 22.22 4.16 -9.24
CA LEU A 499 22.28 4.19 -7.79
C LEU A 499 23.25 5.28 -7.35
N LYS A 500 23.15 5.69 -6.09
CA LYS A 500 24.03 6.72 -5.52
C LYS A 500 24.87 6.14 -4.39
N GLY A 501 24.41 5.02 -3.83
CA GLY A 501 25.14 4.16 -2.93
C GLY A 501 25.68 2.89 -3.60
N ASN A 502 25.83 1.82 -2.82
CA ASN A 502 26.40 0.57 -3.32
C ASN A 502 25.37 -0.24 -4.11
N GLY A 503 25.77 -0.99 -5.13
CA GLY A 503 24.84 -1.89 -5.82
C GLY A 503 24.35 -3.00 -4.89
N ILE A 504 25.29 -3.87 -4.51
CA ILE A 504 25.05 -4.99 -3.59
C ILE A 504 26.07 -4.96 -2.46
N ILE A 505 25.59 -5.10 -1.21
CA ILE A 505 26.41 -5.23 -0.01
C ILE A 505 26.29 -6.65 0.55
N LEU A 506 27.43 -7.31 0.75
CA LEU A 506 27.54 -8.63 1.37
C LEU A 506 28.49 -8.54 2.55
N LYS A 507 28.07 -9.05 3.71
CA LYS A 507 28.90 -9.13 4.92
C LYS A 507 28.95 -10.55 5.49
N PRO A 508 29.53 -11.54 4.76
CA PRO A 508 29.42 -12.95 5.14
C PRO A 508 29.90 -13.25 6.56
N LYS A 509 29.13 -14.08 7.27
CA LYS A 509 29.43 -14.53 8.63
C LYS A 509 29.74 -16.02 8.67
N SER A 510 30.34 -16.45 9.76
CA SER A 510 30.50 -17.88 10.04
C SER A 510 29.13 -18.56 10.02
N GLY A 511 28.99 -19.64 9.26
CA GLY A 511 27.73 -20.37 9.10
C GLY A 511 26.95 -20.01 7.83
N TRP A 512 27.30 -18.92 7.14
CA TRP A 512 26.73 -18.66 5.81
C TRP A 512 27.09 -19.78 4.84
N SER A 513 26.17 -20.10 3.93
CA SER A 513 26.40 -21.13 2.91
C SER A 513 25.59 -20.88 1.64
N ASN A 514 26.13 -21.30 0.49
CA ASN A 514 25.41 -21.31 -0.78
C ASN A 514 24.69 -19.99 -1.15
N VAL A 515 25.40 -18.87 -1.04
CA VAL A 515 24.93 -17.57 -1.54
C VAL A 515 25.46 -17.35 -2.95
N ALA A 516 24.57 -17.15 -3.92
CA ALA A 516 24.92 -16.99 -5.33
C ALA A 516 24.48 -15.64 -5.87
N ILE A 517 25.40 -14.89 -6.48
CA ILE A 517 25.14 -13.61 -7.14
C ILE A 517 25.44 -13.80 -8.62
N THR A 518 24.39 -13.93 -9.44
CA THR A 518 24.56 -14.33 -10.83
C THR A 518 23.80 -13.47 -11.82
N LYS A 519 24.38 -13.26 -13.01
CA LYS A 519 23.68 -12.61 -14.15
C LYS A 519 23.10 -11.21 -13.86
N ASN A 520 23.53 -10.55 -12.78
CA ASN A 520 23.05 -9.21 -12.47
C ASN A 520 23.75 -8.19 -13.36
N ARG A 521 23.02 -7.15 -13.75
CA ARG A 521 23.55 -6.01 -14.48
C ARG A 521 23.64 -4.82 -13.54
N ILE A 522 24.85 -4.48 -13.10
CA ILE A 522 25.12 -3.43 -12.12
C ILE A 522 25.81 -2.25 -12.80
N ILE A 523 25.02 -1.27 -13.20
CA ILE A 523 25.42 -0.18 -14.09
C ILE A 523 25.18 1.15 -13.39
N ASP A 524 26.21 1.96 -13.24
CA ASP A 524 26.03 3.25 -12.59
C ASP A 524 26.79 4.37 -13.31
N PRO A 525 26.10 5.13 -14.16
CA PRO A 525 26.73 6.19 -14.96
C PRO A 525 27.37 7.30 -14.12
N SER A 526 27.00 7.43 -12.85
CA SER A 526 27.37 8.56 -12.00
C SER A 526 28.24 8.17 -10.79
N ASN A 527 28.45 6.88 -10.53
CA ASN A 527 28.84 6.41 -9.19
C ASN A 527 30.18 6.92 -8.69
N GLY A 528 30.24 7.21 -7.39
CA GLY A 528 31.47 7.25 -6.59
C GLY A 528 31.62 6.09 -5.60
N SER A 529 30.56 5.30 -5.38
CA SER A 529 30.46 4.15 -4.46
C SER A 529 30.83 2.82 -5.15
N CYS A 530 30.78 1.71 -4.40
CA CYS A 530 31.17 0.39 -4.89
C CYS A 530 30.00 -0.28 -5.62
N LEU A 531 30.24 -0.86 -6.80
CA LEU A 531 29.23 -1.68 -7.50
C LEU A 531 28.86 -2.91 -6.66
N ILE A 532 29.87 -3.58 -6.10
CA ILE A 532 29.73 -4.58 -5.05
C ILE A 532 30.64 -4.21 -3.89
N LYS A 533 30.09 -4.28 -2.69
CA LYS A 533 30.83 -4.18 -1.43
C LYS A 533 30.79 -5.55 -0.74
N HIS A 534 31.94 -6.21 -0.64
CA HIS A 534 32.11 -7.50 0.03
C HIS A 534 33.03 -7.35 1.25
N GLU A 535 32.53 -7.70 2.43
CA GLU A 535 33.29 -7.62 3.69
C GLU A 535 33.35 -9.00 4.35
N GLY A 536 34.52 -9.64 4.31
CA GLY A 536 34.75 -10.97 4.88
C GLY A 536 35.10 -12.05 3.86
N SER A 537 34.80 -13.31 4.22
CA SER A 537 35.21 -14.49 3.45
C SER A 537 34.30 -14.73 2.25
N PHE A 538 34.91 -15.02 1.10
CA PHE A 538 34.22 -15.48 -0.11
C PHE A 538 33.75 -16.94 -0.04
N ALA A 539 34.10 -17.71 0.99
CA ALA A 539 33.86 -19.17 1.01
C ALA A 539 32.38 -19.58 0.86
N ALA A 540 31.47 -18.75 1.35
CA ALA A 540 30.03 -19.00 1.28
C ALA A 540 29.34 -18.34 0.07
N VAL A 541 30.08 -17.49 -0.67
CA VAL A 541 29.51 -16.59 -1.67
C VAL A 541 30.16 -16.83 -3.03
N SER A 542 29.34 -17.15 -4.01
CA SER A 542 29.77 -17.32 -5.39
C SER A 542 29.24 -16.20 -6.28
N TYR A 543 30.03 -15.87 -7.29
CA TYR A 543 29.71 -14.84 -8.27
C TYR A 543 29.89 -15.44 -9.67
N ALA A 544 28.93 -15.21 -10.57
CA ALA A 544 29.06 -15.65 -11.97
C ALA A 544 28.23 -14.79 -12.93
N ASP A 545 28.80 -14.51 -14.10
CA ASP A 545 28.11 -13.94 -15.25
C ASP A 545 27.50 -12.56 -15.01
N ASN A 546 27.95 -11.81 -14.00
CA ASN A 546 27.48 -10.45 -13.76
C ASN A 546 28.17 -9.46 -14.71
N GLU A 547 27.45 -8.39 -15.05
CA GLU A 547 27.89 -7.32 -15.93
C GLU A 547 28.00 -6.00 -15.19
N TYR A 548 29.12 -5.30 -15.34
CA TYR A 548 29.47 -4.14 -14.53
C TYR A 548 29.87 -2.92 -15.38
N SER A 549 29.36 -1.74 -15.04
CA SER A 549 29.85 -0.48 -15.59
C SER A 549 29.69 0.66 -14.59
N SER A 550 30.64 1.60 -14.59
CA SER A 550 30.60 2.78 -13.73
C SER A 550 31.22 3.99 -14.45
N GLY A 551 30.64 5.17 -14.24
CA GLY A 551 31.17 6.45 -14.75
C GLY A 551 32.51 6.88 -14.15
N SER A 552 32.90 6.34 -12.99
CA SER A 552 34.19 6.60 -12.31
C SER A 552 35.23 5.49 -12.51
N GLY A 553 34.97 4.55 -13.42
CA GLY A 553 35.72 3.30 -13.57
C GLY A 553 35.11 2.17 -12.73
N GLN A 554 35.24 0.91 -13.16
CA GLN A 554 34.64 -0.21 -12.42
C GLN A 554 35.27 -0.34 -11.03
N ARG A 555 34.53 0.03 -9.98
CA ARG A 555 34.96 0.04 -8.58
C ARG A 555 34.21 -1.01 -7.79
N PHE A 556 34.96 -1.94 -7.21
CA PHE A 556 34.48 -2.92 -6.23
C PHE A 556 35.19 -2.65 -4.90
N CYS A 557 34.57 -3.04 -3.79
CA CYS A 557 35.17 -2.85 -2.47
C CYS A 557 35.26 -4.19 -1.75
N VAL A 558 36.48 -4.58 -1.39
CA VAL A 558 36.76 -5.82 -0.65
C VAL A 558 37.49 -5.44 0.63
N ASP A 559 36.86 -5.67 1.78
CA ASP A 559 37.36 -5.32 3.11
C ASP A 559 37.83 -3.85 3.19
N GLY A 560 36.99 -2.94 2.70
CA GLY A 560 37.25 -1.50 2.67
C GLY A 560 38.28 -1.03 1.63
N SER A 561 38.88 -1.95 0.87
CA SER A 561 39.85 -1.62 -0.19
C SER A 561 39.20 -1.62 -1.57
N ASP A 562 39.48 -0.58 -2.35
CA ASP A 562 39.03 -0.49 -3.73
C ASP A 562 39.74 -1.51 -4.63
N ARG A 563 38.98 -2.10 -5.55
CA ARG A 563 39.43 -3.04 -6.58
C ARG A 563 38.87 -2.62 -7.92
N ASP A 564 39.70 -2.72 -8.95
CA ASP A 564 39.22 -2.70 -10.34
C ASP A 564 38.61 -4.06 -10.71
N LEU A 565 38.11 -4.19 -11.94
CA LEU A 565 37.50 -5.43 -12.42
C LEU A 565 38.48 -6.63 -12.41
N ALA A 566 39.76 -6.42 -12.73
CA ALA A 566 40.73 -7.51 -12.78
C ALA A 566 41.09 -8.02 -11.37
N ALA A 567 41.26 -7.10 -10.43
CA ALA A 567 41.47 -7.39 -9.02
C ALA A 567 40.22 -8.01 -8.37
N TRP A 568 39.02 -7.56 -8.76
CA TRP A 568 37.76 -8.19 -8.36
C TRP A 568 37.70 -9.65 -8.79
N LYS A 569 37.90 -9.95 -10.09
CA LYS A 569 37.94 -11.34 -10.59
C LYS A 569 38.90 -12.24 -9.82
N SER A 570 40.06 -11.69 -9.47
CA SER A 570 41.08 -12.41 -8.72
C SER A 570 40.68 -12.66 -7.27
N ALA A 571 39.98 -11.72 -6.64
CA ALA A 571 39.53 -11.81 -5.25
C ALA A 571 38.28 -12.67 -5.09
N SER A 572 37.26 -12.45 -5.92
CA SER A 572 35.96 -13.10 -5.84
C SER A 572 35.92 -14.48 -6.50
N GLY A 573 36.86 -14.78 -7.40
CA GLY A 573 36.84 -15.98 -8.23
C GLY A 573 35.88 -15.88 -9.43
N GLU A 574 35.24 -14.73 -9.66
CA GLU A 574 34.28 -14.51 -10.75
C GLU A 574 34.98 -14.42 -12.12
N SER A 575 35.46 -15.55 -12.64
CA SER A 575 36.15 -15.57 -13.94
C SER A 575 35.30 -15.04 -15.10
N THR A 576 33.96 -15.16 -14.99
CA THR A 576 32.99 -14.76 -16.00
C THR A 576 32.51 -13.32 -15.90
N ALA A 577 32.95 -12.53 -14.91
CA ALA A 577 32.58 -11.12 -14.78
C ALA A 577 32.88 -10.34 -16.07
N LYS A 578 31.97 -9.49 -16.52
CA LYS A 578 32.15 -8.69 -17.74
C LYS A 578 32.04 -7.20 -17.46
N ALA A 579 32.87 -6.42 -18.15
CA ALA A 579 32.59 -5.02 -18.34
C ALA A 579 31.39 -4.91 -19.28
N TRP A 580 30.31 -4.27 -18.83
CA TRP A 580 29.16 -4.00 -19.68
C TRP A 580 29.52 -2.91 -20.69
N SER A 581 29.19 -3.15 -21.96
CA SER A 581 29.44 -2.23 -23.08
C SER A 581 28.21 -2.02 -23.96
N GLY A 582 27.05 -2.49 -23.51
CA GLY A 582 25.79 -2.26 -24.17
C GLY A 582 25.28 -0.83 -23.97
N SER A 583 24.07 -0.60 -24.45
CA SER A 583 23.29 0.60 -24.18
C SER A 583 21.87 0.18 -23.84
N PHE A 584 21.26 0.85 -22.88
CA PHE A 584 19.82 0.75 -22.66
C PHE A 584 19.08 1.67 -23.63
N SER A 585 17.87 1.28 -24.02
CA SER A 585 17.08 2.07 -24.97
C SER A 585 16.63 3.42 -24.41
N ASP A 586 16.22 3.45 -23.14
CA ASP A 586 15.75 4.65 -22.43
C ASP A 586 15.74 4.41 -20.91
N PRO A 587 16.92 4.30 -20.27
CA PRO A 587 17.02 3.83 -18.88
C PRO A 587 16.55 4.85 -17.85
N ASP A 588 16.32 6.11 -18.23
CA ASP A 588 15.95 7.19 -17.32
C ASP A 588 14.43 7.27 -17.04
N ARG A 589 13.64 6.35 -17.62
CA ARG A 589 12.19 6.27 -17.44
C ARG A 589 11.79 6.12 -15.97
N LYS A 590 10.93 7.03 -15.51
CA LYS A 590 10.41 7.09 -14.15
C LYS A 590 8.88 7.13 -14.14
N VAL A 591 8.30 7.04 -12.94
CA VAL A 591 6.85 7.14 -12.72
C VAL A 591 6.27 8.44 -13.28
N GLY A 592 6.98 9.56 -13.12
CA GLY A 592 6.55 10.84 -13.67
C GLY A 592 6.49 10.87 -15.20
N ASP A 593 7.43 10.22 -15.90
CA ASP A 593 7.42 10.14 -17.35
C ASP A 593 6.23 9.30 -17.84
N TYR A 594 6.01 8.16 -17.18
CA TYR A 594 4.83 7.31 -17.44
C TYR A 594 3.53 8.09 -17.28
N SER A 595 3.38 8.84 -16.17
CA SER A 595 2.24 9.72 -15.92
C SER A 595 1.95 10.64 -17.11
N GLY A 596 3.00 11.26 -17.66
CA GLY A 596 2.89 12.11 -18.85
C GLY A 596 2.39 11.35 -20.09
N THR A 597 2.79 10.10 -20.27
CA THR A 597 2.40 9.27 -21.43
C THR A 597 0.91 8.92 -21.44
N ILE A 598 0.29 8.84 -20.25
CA ILE A 598 -1.15 8.59 -20.09
C ILE A 598 -1.96 9.89 -19.94
N GLY A 599 -1.38 11.04 -20.29
CA GLY A 599 -2.07 12.34 -20.33
C GLY A 599 -2.27 13.02 -18.98
N LEU A 600 -1.59 12.56 -17.93
CA LEU A 600 -1.60 13.18 -16.60
C LEU A 600 -0.41 14.16 -16.44
N PRO A 601 -0.37 14.98 -15.37
CA PRO A 601 0.83 15.75 -15.06
C PRO A 601 2.05 14.82 -14.94
N ALA A 602 3.14 15.15 -15.63
CA ALA A 602 4.34 14.32 -15.74
C ALA A 602 5.20 14.35 -14.46
N THR A 603 4.60 14.03 -13.32
CA THR A 603 5.25 13.97 -12.00
C THR A 603 4.72 12.75 -11.22
N ILE A 604 5.42 12.37 -10.14
CA ILE A 604 4.96 11.30 -9.23
C ILE A 604 3.61 11.70 -8.61
N GLU A 605 3.48 12.97 -8.19
CA GLU A 605 2.26 13.49 -7.59
C GLU A 605 1.10 13.47 -8.57
N GLY A 606 1.34 13.76 -9.85
CA GLY A 606 0.33 13.67 -10.91
C GLY A 606 -0.22 12.25 -11.07
N PHE A 607 0.65 11.25 -11.04
CA PHE A 607 0.27 9.83 -11.08
C PHE A 607 -0.48 9.42 -9.81
N LEU A 608 0.09 9.68 -8.62
CA LEU A 608 -0.51 9.28 -7.35
C LEU A 608 -1.86 9.96 -7.13
N ALA A 609 -2.03 11.24 -7.49
CA ALA A 609 -3.31 11.94 -7.38
C ALA A 609 -4.41 11.35 -8.29
N ALA A 610 -4.05 10.67 -9.38
CA ALA A 610 -4.99 9.92 -10.21
C ALA A 610 -5.25 8.53 -9.62
N ALA A 611 -4.20 7.83 -9.16
CA ALA A 611 -4.30 6.50 -8.56
C ALA A 611 -5.12 6.50 -7.25
N LEU A 612 -5.06 7.57 -6.45
CA LEU A 612 -5.89 7.76 -5.25
C LEU A 612 -7.40 7.86 -5.56
N LYS A 613 -7.79 8.02 -6.83
CA LYS A 613 -9.20 8.06 -7.29
C LYS A 613 -9.69 6.73 -7.85
N GLN A 614 -8.88 5.68 -7.78
CA GLN A 614 -9.27 4.33 -8.13
C GLN A 614 -10.42 3.89 -7.22
N THR A 615 -11.49 3.36 -7.83
CA THR A 615 -12.58 2.69 -7.13
C THR A 615 -13.00 1.49 -7.97
N ARG A 616 -13.82 0.59 -7.41
CA ARG A 616 -14.41 -0.49 -8.21
C ARG A 616 -15.15 0.03 -9.46
N LEU A 617 -15.82 1.18 -9.35
CA LEU A 617 -16.60 1.78 -10.46
C LEU A 617 -15.75 2.58 -11.46
N ASN A 618 -14.47 2.80 -11.16
CA ASN A 618 -13.55 3.60 -11.96
C ASN A 618 -12.15 2.99 -11.89
N TRP A 619 -12.06 1.68 -12.17
CA TRP A 619 -10.80 0.95 -12.10
C TRP A 619 -10.01 1.10 -13.40
N ARG A 620 -8.84 1.70 -13.29
CA ARG A 620 -7.97 2.04 -14.43
C ARG A 620 -6.73 1.17 -14.42
N SER A 621 -6.59 0.31 -15.44
CA SER A 621 -5.42 -0.58 -15.57
C SER A 621 -4.12 0.17 -15.82
N ASP A 622 -4.19 1.34 -16.45
CA ASP A 622 -3.06 2.24 -16.67
C ASP A 622 -2.59 2.97 -15.39
N LEU A 623 -3.27 2.79 -14.25
CA LEU A 623 -2.86 3.33 -12.95
C LEU A 623 -2.39 2.23 -11.98
N GLN A 624 -2.17 1.00 -12.45
CA GLN A 624 -1.65 -0.13 -11.66
C GLN A 624 -0.12 -0.23 -11.73
N ALA A 625 0.50 -0.88 -10.72
CA ALA A 625 1.95 -1.08 -10.67
C ALA A 625 2.50 -1.75 -11.94
N ARG A 626 1.80 -2.76 -12.46
CA ARG A 626 2.20 -3.50 -13.67
C ARG A 626 2.45 -2.58 -14.86
N ALA A 627 1.52 -1.65 -15.14
CA ALA A 627 1.62 -0.77 -16.30
C ALA A 627 2.83 0.17 -16.20
N VAL A 628 3.08 0.72 -15.02
CA VAL A 628 4.25 1.56 -14.73
C VAL A 628 5.54 0.74 -14.83
N ASN A 629 5.55 -0.45 -14.23
CA ASN A 629 6.71 -1.35 -14.24
C ASN A 629 7.08 -1.75 -15.67
N ASP A 630 6.11 -2.12 -16.50
CA ASP A 630 6.33 -2.51 -17.89
C ASP A 630 6.90 -1.33 -18.71
N TYR A 631 6.39 -0.11 -18.49
CA TYR A 631 6.94 1.10 -19.11
C TYR A 631 8.41 1.33 -18.73
N ILE A 632 8.75 1.22 -17.45
CA ILE A 632 10.11 1.41 -16.93
C ILE A 632 11.04 0.30 -17.48
N ARG A 633 10.66 -0.97 -17.35
CA ARG A 633 11.46 -2.12 -17.82
C ARG A 633 11.77 -2.04 -19.30
N ALA A 634 10.81 -1.56 -20.11
CA ALA A 634 11.01 -1.38 -21.54
C ALA A 634 12.18 -0.43 -21.87
N GLY A 635 12.57 0.45 -20.95
CA GLY A 635 13.75 1.31 -21.07
C GLY A 635 15.09 0.55 -21.00
N PHE A 636 15.10 -0.70 -20.51
CA PHE A 636 16.30 -1.51 -20.28
C PHE A 636 16.47 -2.68 -21.26
N ASN A 637 15.56 -2.80 -22.23
CA ASN A 637 15.65 -3.76 -23.34
C ASN A 637 16.77 -3.44 -24.33
#